data_AF-A0A7S0W5A3-F1
#
_entry.id   AF-A0A7S0W5A3-F1
#
_cell.length_a   1.000
_cell.length_b   1.000
_cell.length_c   1.000
_cell.angle_alpha   90.00
_cell.angle_beta   90.00
_cell.angle_gamma   90.00
#
_symmetry.space_group_name_H-M   'P 1'
#
loop_
_entity.id
_entity.type
_entity.pdbx_description
1 polymer ?
#
loop_
_entity_poly.entity_id
_entity_poly.type
_entity_poly.pdbx_seq_one_letter_code
_entity_poly.pdbx_strand_id
1 'polypeptide(L)'
;MLARQIDMIKTTLFGLFYVMTEGTVWDNTSAMRRKTFFIMAIDYLQVQRILTAQRYGWTAATTNVVKNTDIVYICTSLISQVIPRYSLFIIASLLVLGTLADTFYAAHLFKTGSIDRMWPLKVLRFLVATMVTTAFSSVIKWLLIPTDCLVSQERPTFSEEIDPEGLRCNPFAMPAILAVAPMILIALSYIAFALVTSYLSFECNPLSRQPRASSTGRVEVLFAMVKVSGTVLIYFADYVTSVAVTAVIFLGSCVVMRCHLQRLPWHDHRVNLLRGAFLACVMWVSLSSVVVSAMEAGNILQDPFVQQQVQWGLVGLLPVAFLLGIYAVHSKREKIFESINRLRGDWEAQQATLKAQEVVENGMFSRTKSNALTLAPTVCESVVPKKTMYTSFFDPTLDSKRAFRSGIEAHTAARMLLYHRREDDLPFLRHVLMRGIEEHPECSDLKLLRVTMERFVFKNSVQAAEAEKSVKSHLNALAIDFQYVVYVVDRKNTQASAQESIGIGNVTSMNLMEWGAGIERARKAHLAAVHRIRDFWKHLRKRSAHADTIASSDIADMLHQLDEFESAAQAAKAEYEALLVNYSSSTELLQAYANFLDHVLNDSKHADKIRAQVIAGEDNGGSAQGVEDVAQQQLEQQCAASGTSSSQNDSARVRASKWLDTISVNILGPERKDILSLHRKVKALMLLLVLVAGTGFVLIDQGLLTEQAMFQNIRLIDQTGFMRGYGFIASIELREQFLAARKDDLDKFKHAQGYLYEVSELLTDQHMINYEHLGSPELADFYNNKQCNFLVPVGGVWQNKTMNFWEYAIEYARHFARAGSTTFEEMKSLDMNIANISAEKANVAFVNENTHRNYIPTMEELLLKYENNVESFGNLATQSVQVITALNAILLVLTSFFVLRNLPRSLKALQFRHLGCSFGMSLPRNVCQKLFKYYEDIELQMKILEDEELEQQNLLQGLGDEFAEEIERNDSGSLVKGEGKPGGGRSGRKASLPTSRNDEIEIGHDEPVDDFNHVPLTLENVEMYTKANDKYTTDEMLKLHAAGSPDTLGAKKNATEEIQVRPSTSALFGRPGRGSSSPPRGRPRSVSDGRGKSPPENPPRNEASDVEGPPGGFPAVCGAGSGSEGEGGHLEDLDDATDPNHVPSMSSGAS
;
A
#
# COMPACT_ATOMS: atom_id res chain seq x y z
N MET A 1 -29.66 -31.40 5.39
CA MET A 1 -28.68 -31.25 6.49
C MET A 1 -27.53 -30.33 6.11
N LEU A 2 -26.81 -30.59 5.00
CA LEU A 2 -25.68 -29.79 4.53
C LEU A 2 -26.01 -28.30 4.30
N ALA A 3 -27.16 -27.97 3.68
CA ALA A 3 -27.59 -26.57 3.53
C ALA A 3 -27.76 -25.83 4.88
N ARG A 4 -28.36 -26.46 5.89
CA ARG A 4 -28.47 -25.89 7.25
C ARG A 4 -27.11 -25.70 7.92
N GLN A 5 -26.16 -26.61 7.68
CA GLN A 5 -24.79 -26.46 8.18
C GLN A 5 -24.08 -25.29 7.50
N ILE A 6 -24.23 -25.13 6.19
CA ILE A 6 -23.67 -24.00 5.45
C ILE A 6 -24.26 -22.68 5.96
N ASP A 7 -25.58 -22.59 6.13
CA ASP A 7 -26.23 -21.38 6.65
C ASP A 7 -25.79 -21.04 8.07
N MET A 8 -25.62 -22.04 8.93
CA MET A 8 -25.09 -21.87 10.29
C MET A 8 -23.64 -21.37 10.26
N ILE A 9 -22.77 -21.97 9.44
CA ILE A 9 -21.37 -21.54 9.29
C ILE A 9 -21.31 -20.11 8.79
N LYS A 10 -22.10 -19.80 7.76
CA LYS A 10 -22.19 -18.45 7.16
C LYS A 10 -22.68 -17.41 8.17
N THR A 11 -23.73 -17.69 8.92
CA THR A 11 -24.27 -16.79 9.96
C THR A 11 -23.25 -16.55 11.07
N THR A 12 -22.49 -17.59 11.44
CA THR A 12 -21.42 -17.50 12.44
C THR A 12 -20.28 -16.63 11.92
N LEU A 13 -19.83 -16.85 10.67
CA LEU A 13 -18.82 -16.03 10.02
C LEU A 13 -19.26 -14.56 9.90
N PHE A 14 -20.51 -14.32 9.48
CA PHE A 14 -21.05 -12.96 9.40
C PHE A 14 -21.09 -12.27 10.77
N GLY A 15 -21.49 -12.99 11.82
CA GLY A 15 -21.44 -12.47 13.19
C GLY A 15 -20.03 -12.09 13.63
N LEU A 16 -19.06 -12.96 13.33
CA LEU A 16 -17.65 -12.72 13.64
C LEU A 16 -17.12 -11.46 12.92
N PHE A 17 -17.29 -11.36 11.60
CA PHE A 17 -16.82 -10.21 10.82
C PHE A 17 -17.57 -8.92 11.14
N TYR A 18 -18.86 -9.00 11.47
CA TYR A 18 -19.63 -7.86 11.96
C TYR A 18 -19.04 -7.31 13.26
N VAL A 19 -18.76 -8.16 14.24
CA VAL A 19 -18.12 -7.68 15.47
C VAL A 19 -16.70 -7.21 15.21
N MET A 20 -15.95 -7.82 14.29
CA MET A 20 -14.62 -7.32 13.93
C MET A 20 -14.65 -5.89 13.35
N THR A 21 -15.70 -5.52 12.62
CA THR A 21 -15.85 -4.19 12.00
C THR A 21 -16.46 -3.16 12.96
N GLU A 22 -17.48 -3.54 13.72
CA GLU A 22 -18.27 -2.63 14.58
C GLU A 22 -17.48 -1.95 15.70
N GLY A 23 -16.43 -2.60 16.24
CA GLY A 23 -15.65 -2.07 17.36
C GLY A 23 -14.70 -0.91 17.01
N THR A 24 -14.83 -0.31 15.82
CA THR A 24 -13.93 0.73 15.33
C THR A 24 -14.55 2.12 15.26
N VAL A 25 -15.63 2.39 16.01
CA VAL A 25 -16.17 3.76 16.22
C VAL A 25 -15.18 4.59 17.04
N TRP A 26 -13.97 4.75 16.52
CA TRP A 26 -13.00 5.73 16.91
C TRP A 26 -13.45 7.04 16.30
N ASP A 27 -13.37 8.11 17.08
CA ASP A 27 -13.52 9.46 16.56
C ASP A 27 -12.65 9.63 15.31
N ASN A 28 -13.13 10.45 14.37
CA ASN A 28 -12.44 10.82 13.12
C ASN A 28 -11.19 11.67 13.40
N THR A 29 -10.30 11.14 14.22
CA THR A 29 -9.05 11.73 14.63
C THR A 29 -8.12 11.76 13.42
N SER A 30 -7.28 12.80 13.37
CA SER A 30 -6.21 12.90 12.38
C SER A 30 -5.25 11.70 12.48
N ALA A 31 -5.08 11.12 13.66
CA ALA A 31 -4.27 9.93 13.91
C ALA A 31 -4.76 8.71 13.11
N MET A 32 -6.08 8.42 13.12
CA MET A 32 -6.62 7.27 12.39
C MET A 32 -6.50 7.42 10.86
N ARG A 33 -6.64 8.66 10.37
CA ARG A 33 -6.38 9.00 8.96
C ARG A 33 -4.92 8.76 8.57
N ARG A 34 -3.97 9.21 9.39
CA ARG A 34 -2.53 8.94 9.17
C ARG A 34 -2.22 7.45 9.21
N LYS A 35 -2.81 6.71 10.16
CA LYS A 35 -2.67 5.24 10.25
C LYS A 35 -3.16 4.54 8.99
N THR A 36 -4.32 4.95 8.46
CA THR A 36 -4.87 4.34 7.24
C THR A 36 -4.01 4.66 6.02
N PHE A 37 -3.52 5.90 5.90
CA PHE A 37 -2.55 6.26 4.85
C PHE A 37 -1.30 5.37 4.93
N PHE A 38 -0.73 5.20 6.13
CA PHE A 38 0.46 4.39 6.33
C PHE A 38 0.24 2.92 6.00
N ILE A 39 -0.90 2.34 6.39
CA ILE A 39 -1.26 0.95 6.02
C ILE A 39 -1.38 0.82 4.50
N MET A 40 -2.02 1.78 3.81
CA MET A 40 -2.13 1.76 2.35
C MET A 40 -0.78 1.90 1.64
N ALA A 41 0.13 2.71 2.20
CA ALA A 41 1.48 2.88 1.68
C ALA A 41 2.31 1.60 1.87
N ILE A 42 2.24 0.95 3.03
CA ILE A 42 2.88 -0.36 3.26
C ILE A 42 2.36 -1.39 2.25
N ASP A 43 1.04 -1.48 2.10
CA ASP A 43 0.37 -2.36 1.15
C ASP A 43 0.90 -2.18 -0.28
N TYR A 44 1.11 -0.93 -0.67
CA TYR A 44 1.67 -0.56 -1.97
C TYR A 44 3.14 -0.97 -2.10
N LEU A 45 3.98 -0.62 -1.12
CA LEU A 45 5.41 -0.90 -1.11
C LEU A 45 5.70 -2.40 -1.16
N GLN A 46 4.87 -3.22 -0.50
CA GLN A 46 4.99 -4.68 -0.56
C GLN A 46 4.79 -5.23 -1.96
N VAL A 47 3.80 -4.71 -2.70
CA VAL A 47 3.54 -5.11 -4.09
C VAL A 47 4.63 -4.59 -5.01
N GLN A 48 5.07 -3.34 -4.79
CA GLN A 48 6.17 -2.74 -5.54
C GLN A 48 7.44 -3.61 -5.42
N ARG A 49 7.82 -4.01 -4.20
CA ARG A 49 8.97 -4.89 -3.94
C ARG A 49 8.88 -6.22 -4.67
N ILE A 50 7.69 -6.82 -4.74
CA ILE A 50 7.50 -8.08 -5.48
C ILE A 50 7.72 -7.85 -6.98
N LEU A 51 7.16 -6.77 -7.52
CA LEU A 51 7.23 -6.45 -8.95
C LEU A 51 8.63 -6.03 -9.41
N THR A 52 9.47 -5.51 -8.52
CA THR A 52 10.85 -5.07 -8.83
C THR A 52 11.91 -6.08 -8.40
N ALA A 53 11.55 -7.36 -8.30
CA ALA A 53 12.50 -8.42 -8.03
C ALA A 53 13.47 -8.62 -9.21
N GLN A 54 14.73 -8.94 -8.91
CA GLN A 54 15.78 -9.13 -9.93
C GLN A 54 15.41 -10.19 -10.99
N ARG A 55 14.61 -11.19 -10.61
CA ARG A 55 14.08 -12.25 -11.51
C ARG A 55 13.25 -11.74 -12.69
N TYR A 56 12.78 -10.49 -12.64
CA TYR A 56 12.06 -9.86 -13.74
C TYR A 56 12.99 -8.98 -14.61
N GLY A 57 14.31 -9.12 -14.45
CA GLY A 57 15.35 -8.38 -15.18
C GLY A 57 15.76 -7.07 -14.53
N TRP A 58 15.25 -6.76 -13.33
CA TRP A 58 15.66 -5.57 -12.59
C TRP A 58 17.09 -5.70 -12.10
N THR A 59 17.87 -4.63 -12.25
CA THR A 59 19.25 -4.54 -11.77
C THR A 59 19.27 -4.57 -10.24
N ALA A 60 20.35 -5.11 -9.67
CA ALA A 60 20.51 -5.22 -8.22
C ALA A 60 20.42 -3.87 -7.52
N ALA A 61 21.00 -2.83 -8.13
CA ALA A 61 20.88 -1.45 -7.65
C ALA A 61 19.41 -1.06 -7.50
N THR A 62 18.61 -1.16 -8.57
CA THR A 62 17.19 -0.77 -8.54
C THR A 62 16.39 -1.56 -7.50
N THR A 63 16.60 -2.87 -7.43
CA THR A 63 15.91 -3.72 -6.45
C THR A 63 16.29 -3.35 -5.01
N ASN A 64 17.56 -3.05 -4.73
CA ASN A 64 18.02 -2.67 -3.39
C ASN A 64 17.37 -1.37 -2.90
N VAL A 65 17.14 -0.40 -3.80
CA VAL A 65 16.44 0.85 -3.42
C VAL A 65 15.02 0.57 -3.04
N VAL A 66 14.29 -0.17 -3.87
CA VAL A 66 12.88 -0.48 -3.59
C VAL A 66 12.78 -1.30 -2.30
N LYS A 67 13.69 -2.27 -2.09
CA LYS A 67 13.81 -3.01 -0.84
C LYS A 67 14.02 -2.10 0.38
N ASN A 68 14.93 -1.14 0.28
CA ASN A 68 15.23 -0.19 1.37
C ASN A 68 14.12 0.82 1.61
N THR A 69 13.16 0.98 0.69
CA THR A 69 11.95 1.78 0.96
C THR A 69 10.82 1.00 1.66
N ASP A 70 10.83 -0.33 1.61
CA ASP A 70 9.82 -1.17 2.26
C ASP A 70 10.18 -1.38 3.74
N ILE A 71 9.51 -0.64 4.62
CA ILE A 71 9.68 -0.73 6.07
C ILE A 71 9.49 -2.18 6.57
N VAL A 72 8.58 -2.95 5.97
CA VAL A 72 8.35 -4.33 6.38
C VAL A 72 9.53 -5.20 5.99
N TYR A 73 10.18 -4.94 4.84
CA TYR A 73 11.41 -5.61 4.48
C TYR A 73 12.56 -5.25 5.43
N ILE A 74 12.77 -3.97 5.73
CA ILE A 74 13.81 -3.54 6.69
C ILE A 74 13.61 -4.25 8.03
N CYS A 75 12.40 -4.21 8.60
CA CYS A 75 12.10 -4.91 9.84
C CYS A 75 12.35 -6.41 9.73
N THR A 76 11.93 -7.04 8.61
CA THR A 76 12.15 -8.47 8.38
C THR A 76 13.64 -8.80 8.27
N SER A 77 14.42 -7.96 7.58
CA SER A 77 15.85 -8.11 7.37
C SER A 77 16.62 -8.00 8.68
N LEU A 78 16.31 -6.98 9.49
CA LEU A 78 16.86 -6.80 10.84
C LEU A 78 16.51 -7.98 11.75
N ILE A 79 15.27 -8.48 11.69
CA ILE A 79 14.88 -9.66 12.46
C ILE A 79 15.63 -10.90 11.94
N SER A 80 15.82 -11.07 10.63
CA SER A 80 16.51 -12.24 10.07
C SER A 80 18.00 -12.29 10.36
N GLN A 81 18.64 -11.14 10.65
CA GLN A 81 20.02 -11.10 11.11
C GLN A 81 20.18 -11.74 12.51
N VAL A 82 19.14 -11.66 13.35
CA VAL A 82 19.15 -12.18 14.72
C VAL A 82 18.50 -13.55 14.83
N ILE A 83 17.42 -13.76 14.07
CA ILE A 83 16.55 -14.93 14.16
C ILE A 83 16.80 -15.83 12.95
N PRO A 84 17.21 -17.10 13.15
CA PRO A 84 17.38 -18.05 12.05
C PRO A 84 16.12 -18.16 11.18
N ARG A 85 16.29 -18.30 9.86
CA ARG A 85 15.16 -18.36 8.90
C ARG A 85 14.09 -19.40 9.25
N TYR A 86 14.49 -20.57 9.75
CA TYR A 86 13.53 -21.60 10.17
C TYR A 86 12.66 -21.14 11.36
N SER A 87 13.18 -20.27 12.22
CA SER A 87 12.42 -19.71 13.32
C SER A 87 11.38 -18.72 12.81
N LEU A 88 11.67 -17.93 11.77
CA LEU A 88 10.67 -17.08 11.11
C LEU A 88 9.52 -17.91 10.50
N PHE A 89 9.87 -19.06 9.90
CA PHE A 89 8.89 -20.02 9.41
C PHE A 89 8.01 -20.60 10.54
N ILE A 90 8.61 -21.02 11.67
CA ILE A 90 7.86 -21.53 12.83
C ILE A 90 6.96 -20.43 13.39
N ILE A 91 7.47 -19.21 13.54
CA ILE A 91 6.70 -18.06 14.01
C ILE A 91 5.53 -17.79 13.06
N ALA A 92 5.75 -17.75 11.74
CA ALA A 92 4.70 -17.55 10.75
C ALA A 92 3.61 -18.63 10.85
N SER A 93 4.02 -19.89 11.00
CA SER A 93 3.11 -21.03 11.12
C SER A 93 2.27 -20.95 12.39
N LEU A 94 2.91 -20.68 13.54
CA LEU A 94 2.22 -20.49 14.81
C LEU A 94 1.28 -19.29 14.79
N LEU A 95 1.65 -18.21 14.11
CA LEU A 95 0.82 -17.01 13.99
C LEU A 95 -0.40 -17.28 13.11
N VAL A 96 -0.24 -17.97 11.98
CA VAL A 96 -1.36 -18.36 11.12
C VAL A 96 -2.28 -19.35 11.82
N LEU A 97 -1.74 -20.43 12.39
CA LEU A 97 -2.53 -21.42 13.12
C LEU A 97 -3.22 -20.80 14.33
N GLY A 98 -2.53 -19.91 15.06
CA GLY A 98 -3.08 -19.14 16.16
C GLY A 98 -4.23 -18.22 15.71
N THR A 99 -4.09 -17.53 14.58
CA THR A 99 -5.15 -16.67 14.02
C THR A 99 -6.35 -17.49 13.56
N LEU A 100 -6.13 -18.65 12.93
CA LEU A 100 -7.21 -19.57 12.53
C LEU A 100 -7.92 -20.17 13.74
N ALA A 101 -7.16 -20.59 14.77
CA ALA A 101 -7.69 -21.10 16.02
C ALA A 101 -8.47 -20.03 16.78
N ASP A 102 -7.98 -18.79 16.84
CA ASP A 102 -8.67 -17.66 17.47
C ASP A 102 -9.94 -17.28 16.69
N THR A 103 -9.91 -17.33 15.34
CA THR A 103 -11.09 -17.17 14.49
C THR A 103 -12.13 -18.25 14.79
N PHE A 104 -11.71 -19.52 14.87
CA PHE A 104 -12.60 -20.63 15.17
C PHE A 104 -13.15 -20.55 16.60
N TYR A 105 -12.32 -20.15 17.56
CA TYR A 105 -12.70 -19.96 18.95
C TYR A 105 -13.72 -18.81 19.09
N ALA A 106 -13.44 -17.66 18.47
CA ALA A 106 -14.38 -16.54 18.43
C ALA A 106 -15.70 -16.96 17.74
N ALA A 107 -15.64 -17.66 16.61
CA ALA A 107 -16.82 -18.22 15.95
C ALA A 107 -17.60 -19.18 16.86
N HIS A 108 -16.90 -20.03 17.64
CA HIS A 108 -17.52 -20.91 18.61
C HIS A 108 -18.22 -20.14 19.72
N LEU A 109 -17.60 -19.08 20.25
CA LEU A 109 -18.21 -18.19 21.26
C LEU A 109 -19.49 -17.50 20.72
N PHE A 110 -19.50 -17.08 19.45
CA PHE A 110 -20.72 -16.56 18.80
C PHE A 110 -21.80 -17.62 18.67
N LYS A 111 -21.42 -18.88 18.41
CA LYS A 111 -22.36 -19.98 18.31
C LYS A 111 -22.96 -20.35 19.66
N THR A 112 -22.19 -20.31 20.75
CA THR A 112 -22.70 -20.60 22.10
C THR A 112 -23.45 -19.43 22.71
N GLY A 113 -23.23 -18.20 22.22
CA GLY A 113 -23.85 -16.99 22.75
C GLY A 113 -23.31 -16.54 24.10
N SER A 114 -22.21 -17.15 24.58
CA SER A 114 -21.59 -16.86 25.88
C SER A 114 -20.19 -16.25 25.67
N ILE A 115 -20.11 -14.92 25.60
CA ILE A 115 -18.81 -14.24 25.49
C ILE A 115 -18.36 -13.83 26.90
N ASP A 116 -17.80 -14.77 27.66
CA ASP A 116 -17.30 -14.47 29.01
C ASP A 116 -15.98 -13.67 28.97
N ARG A 117 -15.27 -13.70 27.85
CA ARG A 117 -13.95 -13.06 27.68
C ARG A 117 -13.90 -12.29 26.37
N MET A 118 -13.66 -10.98 26.46
CA MET A 118 -13.57 -10.06 25.32
C MET A 118 -12.22 -10.07 24.58
N TRP A 119 -11.15 -10.46 25.28
CA TRP A 119 -9.78 -10.35 24.75
C TRP A 119 -9.52 -11.13 23.45
N PRO A 120 -10.12 -12.32 23.18
CA PRO A 120 -9.90 -13.05 21.93
C PRO A 120 -10.31 -12.21 20.71
N LEU A 121 -11.44 -11.49 20.79
CA LEU A 121 -11.87 -10.59 19.71
C LEU A 121 -10.90 -9.42 19.49
N LYS A 122 -10.33 -8.88 20.57
CA LYS A 122 -9.34 -7.79 20.47
C LYS A 122 -8.03 -8.29 19.83
N VAL A 123 -7.58 -9.48 20.23
CA VAL A 123 -6.41 -10.15 19.66
C VAL A 123 -6.66 -10.49 18.20
N LEU A 124 -7.79 -11.10 17.86
CA LEU A 124 -8.16 -11.41 16.48
C LEU A 124 -8.17 -10.18 15.58
N ARG A 125 -8.77 -9.06 16.03
CA ARG A 125 -8.77 -7.80 15.25
C ARG A 125 -7.35 -7.29 15.02
N PHE A 126 -6.48 -7.36 16.03
CA PHE A 126 -5.09 -6.94 15.92
C PHE A 126 -4.29 -7.86 14.98
N LEU A 127 -4.42 -9.18 15.15
CA LEU A 127 -3.75 -10.19 14.33
C LEU A 127 -4.20 -10.06 12.88
N VAL A 128 -5.51 -9.98 12.62
CA VAL A 128 -6.04 -9.84 11.26
C VAL A 128 -5.59 -8.53 10.61
N ALA A 129 -5.68 -7.41 11.32
CA ALA A 129 -5.19 -6.13 10.78
C ALA A 129 -3.69 -6.22 10.44
N THR A 130 -2.88 -6.77 11.33
CA THR A 130 -1.42 -6.85 11.13
C THR A 130 -1.05 -7.87 10.04
N MET A 131 -1.64 -9.06 10.07
CA MET A 131 -1.32 -10.16 9.16
C MET A 131 -1.87 -9.94 7.75
N VAL A 132 -3.18 -9.73 7.65
CA VAL A 132 -3.87 -9.68 6.35
C VAL A 132 -3.57 -8.39 5.61
N THR A 133 -3.28 -7.30 6.32
CA THR A 133 -3.00 -6.00 5.69
C THR A 133 -1.51 -5.72 5.68
N THR A 134 -0.84 -5.57 6.84
CA THR A 134 0.55 -5.10 6.85
C THR A 134 1.62 -6.16 6.62
N ALA A 135 1.39 -7.44 6.89
CA ALA A 135 2.42 -8.48 6.80
C ALA A 135 2.09 -9.56 5.75
N PHE A 136 1.10 -9.31 4.89
CA PHE A 136 0.49 -10.32 4.03
C PHE A 136 1.51 -11.07 3.17
N SER A 137 2.29 -10.32 2.37
CA SER A 137 3.29 -10.90 1.48
C SER A 137 4.47 -11.50 2.25
N SER A 138 4.88 -10.92 3.37
CA SER A 138 5.98 -11.45 4.18
C SER A 138 5.62 -12.79 4.83
N VAL A 139 4.39 -12.93 5.34
CA VAL A 139 3.90 -14.19 5.92
C VAL A 139 3.85 -15.29 4.88
N ILE A 140 3.31 -15.01 3.68
CA ILE A 140 3.30 -16.00 2.58
C ILE A 140 4.73 -16.40 2.23
N LYS A 141 5.67 -15.45 2.12
CA LYS A 141 7.08 -15.74 1.87
C LYS A 141 7.68 -16.64 2.97
N TRP A 142 7.42 -16.34 4.24
CA TRP A 142 7.92 -17.14 5.36
C TRP A 142 7.35 -18.57 5.37
N LEU A 143 6.07 -18.75 5.02
CA LEU A 143 5.45 -20.07 4.89
C LEU A 143 5.99 -20.86 3.69
N LEU A 144 6.48 -20.17 2.65
CA LEU A 144 7.04 -20.78 1.45
C LEU A 144 8.55 -21.03 1.52
N ILE A 145 9.25 -20.68 2.62
CA ILE A 145 10.68 -20.96 2.82
C ILE A 145 11.04 -22.44 2.56
N PRO A 146 10.29 -23.45 3.05
CA PRO A 146 10.64 -24.85 2.77
C PRO A 146 10.54 -25.22 1.29
N THR A 147 9.56 -24.64 0.59
CA THR A 147 9.40 -24.83 -0.85
C THR A 147 10.55 -24.17 -1.61
N ASP A 148 10.94 -22.96 -1.20
CA ASP A 148 12.10 -22.26 -1.76
C ASP A 148 13.38 -23.09 -1.58
N CYS A 149 13.60 -23.64 -0.38
CA CYS A 149 14.73 -24.54 -0.11
C CYS A 149 14.74 -25.79 -0.98
N LEU A 150 13.57 -26.42 -1.23
CA LEU A 150 13.47 -27.60 -2.09
C LEU A 150 13.81 -27.26 -3.55
N VAL A 151 13.28 -26.15 -4.06
CA VAL A 151 13.53 -25.69 -5.43
C VAL A 151 14.97 -25.19 -5.59
N SER A 152 15.57 -24.65 -4.52
CA SER A 152 16.93 -24.09 -4.52
C SER A 152 18.08 -25.07 -4.66
N GLN A 153 17.86 -26.36 -4.40
CA GLN A 153 18.94 -27.34 -4.48
C GLN A 153 19.56 -27.42 -5.87
N GLU A 154 18.83 -27.03 -6.91
CA GLU A 154 19.29 -27.09 -8.30
C GLU A 154 19.74 -25.74 -8.87
N ARG A 155 19.40 -24.59 -8.25
CA ARG A 155 19.69 -23.24 -8.77
C ARG A 155 19.82 -22.19 -7.67
N PRO A 156 20.64 -21.14 -7.85
CA PRO A 156 20.64 -19.97 -6.96
C PRO A 156 19.22 -19.38 -6.91
N THR A 157 18.62 -19.38 -5.71
CA THR A 157 17.22 -18.93 -5.48
C THR A 157 17.18 -17.63 -4.70
N PHE A 158 15.96 -17.14 -4.46
CA PHE A 158 15.62 -16.01 -3.59
C PHE A 158 16.35 -16.02 -2.23
N SER A 159 16.78 -17.20 -1.78
CA SER A 159 17.67 -17.44 -0.64
C SER A 159 18.95 -16.60 -0.66
N GLU A 160 19.61 -16.40 -1.81
CA GLU A 160 20.84 -15.59 -1.89
C GLU A 160 20.56 -14.09 -1.67
N GLU A 161 19.34 -13.63 -1.97
CA GLU A 161 18.95 -12.22 -1.86
C GLU A 161 18.67 -11.76 -0.42
N ILE A 162 18.53 -12.70 0.53
CA ILE A 162 18.21 -12.41 1.93
C ILE A 162 19.45 -12.64 2.83
N ASP A 163 20.42 -13.46 2.41
CA ASP A 163 21.63 -13.74 3.18
C ASP A 163 22.75 -14.24 2.25
N PRO A 164 23.69 -13.37 1.86
CA PRO A 164 24.81 -13.74 0.98
C PRO A 164 25.82 -14.67 1.68
N GLU A 165 25.80 -14.78 3.01
CA GLU A 165 26.83 -15.50 3.79
C GLU A 165 26.56 -17.00 4.01
N GLY A 166 25.60 -17.59 3.29
CA GLY A 166 25.65 -19.03 3.04
C GLY A 166 25.24 -19.94 4.21
N LEU A 167 24.29 -19.54 5.06
CA LEU A 167 23.43 -20.51 5.76
C LEU A 167 22.52 -21.20 4.73
N ARG A 168 23.15 -22.02 3.88
CA ARG A 168 22.53 -22.87 2.87
C ARG A 168 21.41 -23.66 3.53
N CYS A 169 20.32 -23.90 2.79
CA CYS A 169 19.24 -24.80 3.20
C CYS A 169 19.84 -26.17 3.55
N ASN A 170 20.22 -26.36 4.80
CA ASN A 170 21.00 -27.52 5.21
C ASN A 170 20.04 -28.71 5.29
N PRO A 171 20.20 -29.75 4.44
CA PRO A 171 19.25 -30.86 4.34
C PRO A 171 19.10 -31.64 5.66
N PHE A 172 20.07 -31.51 6.58
CA PHE A 172 20.02 -32.13 7.91
C PHE A 172 19.21 -31.32 8.94
N ALA A 173 18.98 -30.02 8.72
CA ALA A 173 18.21 -29.17 9.63
C ALA A 173 16.70 -29.17 9.34
N MET A 174 16.28 -29.69 8.18
CA MET A 174 14.87 -29.77 7.80
C MET A 174 14.61 -31.06 7.01
N PRO A 175 13.79 -32.00 7.49
CA PRO A 175 13.26 -33.08 6.65
C PRO A 175 12.28 -32.48 5.62
N ALA A 176 12.85 -31.86 4.57
CA ALA A 176 12.18 -30.99 3.62
C ALA A 176 10.98 -31.66 2.94
N ILE A 177 11.04 -32.97 2.70
CA ILE A 177 9.99 -33.71 2.00
C ILE A 177 8.74 -33.89 2.87
N LEU A 178 8.88 -34.13 4.17
CA LEU A 178 7.74 -34.35 5.08
C LEU A 178 7.03 -33.04 5.46
N ALA A 179 7.70 -31.90 5.34
CA ALA A 179 7.16 -30.58 5.71
C ALA A 179 6.47 -29.84 4.56
N VAL A 180 6.78 -30.10 3.28
CA VAL A 180 6.25 -29.28 2.17
C VAL A 180 4.72 -29.37 2.04
N ALA A 181 4.14 -30.56 2.08
CA ALA A 181 2.68 -30.76 1.95
C ALA A 181 1.84 -30.04 3.02
N PRO A 182 2.09 -30.24 4.33
CA PRO A 182 1.34 -29.51 5.36
C PRO A 182 1.56 -28.00 5.27
N MET A 183 2.72 -27.55 4.79
CA MET A 183 3.01 -26.12 4.66
C MET A 183 2.29 -25.45 3.51
N ILE A 184 2.20 -26.11 2.36
CA ILE A 184 1.33 -25.64 1.26
C ILE A 184 -0.11 -25.57 1.76
N LEU A 185 -0.57 -26.55 2.54
CA LEU A 185 -1.92 -26.55 3.11
C LEU A 185 -2.14 -25.36 4.06
N ILE A 186 -1.17 -25.07 4.94
CA ILE A 186 -1.22 -23.90 5.83
C ILE A 186 -1.22 -22.60 5.02
N ALA A 187 -0.35 -22.46 4.01
CA ALA A 187 -0.29 -21.29 3.14
C ALA A 187 -1.60 -21.08 2.37
N LEU A 188 -2.18 -22.14 1.80
CA LEU A 188 -3.49 -22.09 1.13
C LEU A 188 -4.61 -21.72 2.09
N SER A 189 -4.59 -22.25 3.32
CA SER A 189 -5.57 -21.90 4.35
C SER A 189 -5.47 -20.42 4.74
N TYR A 190 -4.25 -19.89 4.84
CA TYR A 190 -4.00 -18.48 5.11
C TYR A 190 -4.46 -17.58 3.96
N ILE A 191 -4.15 -17.94 2.70
CA ILE A 191 -4.61 -17.21 1.52
C ILE A 191 -6.14 -17.18 1.48
N ALA A 192 -6.80 -18.32 1.67
CA ALA A 192 -8.26 -18.39 1.72
C ALA A 192 -8.83 -17.51 2.84
N PHE A 193 -8.26 -17.59 4.04
CA PHE A 193 -8.66 -16.76 5.18
C PHE A 193 -8.49 -15.26 4.91
N ALA A 194 -7.37 -14.85 4.33
CA ALA A 194 -7.08 -13.46 4.00
C ALA A 194 -8.01 -12.92 2.89
N LEU A 195 -8.36 -13.73 1.90
CA LEU A 195 -9.32 -13.38 0.85
C LEU A 195 -10.73 -13.22 1.42
N VAL A 196 -11.19 -14.17 2.24
CA VAL A 196 -12.50 -14.09 2.92
C VAL A 196 -12.57 -12.87 3.82
N THR A 197 -11.51 -12.62 4.60
CA THR A 197 -11.41 -11.44 5.45
C THR A 197 -11.44 -10.16 4.64
N SER A 198 -10.68 -10.07 3.54
CA SER A 198 -10.69 -8.88 2.67
C SER A 198 -12.06 -8.68 1.99
N TYR A 199 -12.81 -9.77 1.79
CA TYR A 199 -14.16 -9.73 1.21
C TYR A 199 -15.21 -9.22 2.19
N LEU A 200 -15.13 -9.63 3.46
CA LEU A 200 -16.16 -9.39 4.48
C LEU A 200 -15.80 -8.29 5.49
N SER A 201 -14.52 -7.93 5.62
CA SER A 201 -14.06 -6.92 6.57
C SER A 201 -14.17 -5.51 5.96
N PHE A 202 -15.40 -5.05 5.79
CA PHE A 202 -15.67 -3.66 5.41
C PHE A 202 -16.85 -3.08 6.21
N GLU A 203 -16.72 -1.80 6.56
CA GLU A 203 -17.78 -1.06 7.26
C GLU A 203 -18.80 -0.57 6.23
N CYS A 204 -19.97 -1.20 6.21
CA CYS A 204 -21.05 -0.95 5.24
C CYS A 204 -21.84 0.34 5.50
N ASN A 205 -21.66 0.96 6.67
CA ASN A 205 -22.44 2.12 7.07
C ASN A 205 -22.07 3.34 6.18
N PRO A 206 -23.01 3.85 5.35
CA PRO A 206 -22.72 4.94 4.45
C PRO A 206 -22.48 6.28 5.15
N LEU A 207 -22.90 6.39 6.42
CA LEU A 207 -22.61 7.54 7.26
C LEU A 207 -21.26 7.41 7.97
N SER A 208 -20.58 6.28 7.92
CA SER A 208 -19.30 6.14 8.59
C SER A 208 -18.26 7.09 7.99
N ARG A 209 -17.59 7.85 8.88
CA ARG A 209 -16.45 8.72 8.51
C ARG A 209 -15.11 7.99 8.62
N GLN A 210 -15.14 6.70 8.93
CA GLN A 210 -13.92 5.93 9.00
C GLN A 210 -13.28 5.87 7.61
N PRO A 211 -11.97 6.12 7.50
CA PRO A 211 -11.26 6.05 6.21
C PRO A 211 -11.37 4.70 5.51
N ARG A 212 -11.59 3.61 6.26
CA ARG A 212 -11.74 2.25 5.72
C ARG A 212 -13.18 1.88 5.37
N ALA A 213 -14.17 2.75 5.62
CA ALA A 213 -15.55 2.47 5.27
C ALA A 213 -15.70 2.39 3.76
N SER A 214 -16.21 1.25 3.28
CA SER A 214 -16.43 0.98 1.87
C SER A 214 -17.81 0.39 1.66
N SER A 215 -18.37 0.53 0.46
CA SER A 215 -19.65 -0.09 0.13
C SER A 215 -19.51 -1.57 -0.19
N THR A 216 -18.34 -2.01 -0.65
CA THR A 216 -18.05 -3.41 -1.01
C THR A 216 -16.60 -3.76 -0.72
N GLY A 217 -16.33 -5.03 -0.41
CA GLY A 217 -14.98 -5.60 -0.29
C GLY A 217 -14.38 -6.12 -1.61
N ARG A 218 -15.12 -6.05 -2.73
CA ARG A 218 -14.73 -6.71 -3.99
C ARG A 218 -13.41 -6.18 -4.57
N VAL A 219 -13.19 -4.87 -4.50
CA VAL A 219 -11.96 -4.25 -5.03
C VAL A 219 -10.76 -4.67 -4.19
N GLU A 220 -10.92 -4.77 -2.87
CA GLU A 220 -9.85 -5.20 -1.96
C GLU A 220 -9.50 -6.68 -2.16
N VAL A 221 -10.49 -7.55 -2.42
CA VAL A 221 -10.21 -8.95 -2.79
C VAL A 221 -9.49 -9.06 -4.11
N LEU A 222 -9.92 -8.32 -5.15
CA LEU A 222 -9.20 -8.33 -6.43
C LEU A 222 -7.76 -7.86 -6.26
N PHE A 223 -7.53 -6.82 -5.44
CA PHE A 223 -6.18 -6.38 -5.12
C PHE A 223 -5.39 -7.43 -4.35
N ALA A 224 -5.97 -8.06 -3.33
CA ALA A 224 -5.36 -9.16 -2.59
C ALA A 224 -5.01 -10.35 -3.51
N MET A 225 -5.86 -10.68 -4.49
CA MET A 225 -5.57 -11.69 -5.51
C MET A 225 -4.35 -11.31 -6.35
N VAL A 226 -4.22 -10.05 -6.77
CA VAL A 226 -3.01 -9.56 -7.45
C VAL A 226 -1.77 -9.70 -6.56
N LYS A 227 -1.87 -9.40 -5.25
CA LYS A 227 -0.77 -9.63 -4.30
C LYS A 227 -0.39 -11.11 -4.20
N VAL A 228 -1.38 -11.99 -4.07
CA VAL A 228 -1.17 -13.45 -4.01
C VAL A 228 -0.52 -13.94 -5.29
N SER A 229 -1.06 -13.58 -6.45
CA SER A 229 -0.50 -13.94 -7.75
C SER A 229 0.93 -13.46 -7.89
N GLY A 230 1.23 -12.20 -7.56
CA GLY A 230 2.62 -11.71 -7.58
C GLY A 230 3.54 -12.47 -6.63
N THR A 231 3.08 -12.75 -5.40
CA THR A 231 3.89 -13.43 -4.38
C THR A 231 4.12 -14.91 -4.71
N VAL A 232 3.16 -15.59 -5.35
CA VAL A 232 3.24 -17.02 -5.68
C VAL A 232 3.91 -17.24 -7.04
N LEU A 233 3.54 -16.46 -8.07
CA LEU A 233 4.06 -16.64 -9.43
C LEU A 233 5.56 -16.29 -9.55
N ILE A 234 6.13 -15.51 -8.63
CA ILE A 234 7.57 -15.24 -8.61
C ILE A 234 8.41 -16.51 -8.42
N TYR A 235 7.89 -17.51 -7.70
CA TYR A 235 8.53 -18.82 -7.54
C TYR A 235 8.45 -19.66 -8.82
N PHE A 236 7.44 -19.38 -9.66
CA PHE A 236 7.26 -20.04 -10.95
C PHE A 236 7.91 -19.28 -12.12
N ALA A 237 8.52 -18.11 -11.87
CA ALA A 237 9.11 -17.27 -12.91
C ALA A 237 10.32 -17.91 -13.61
N ASP A 238 10.94 -18.93 -13.00
CA ASP A 238 12.03 -19.68 -13.65
C ASP A 238 11.49 -20.76 -14.60
N TYR A 239 10.24 -21.20 -14.40
CA TYR A 239 9.56 -22.22 -15.21
C TYR A 239 8.66 -21.60 -16.29
N VAL A 240 8.15 -20.39 -16.03
CA VAL A 240 7.31 -19.60 -16.93
C VAL A 240 8.10 -18.35 -17.27
N THR A 241 8.25 -18.00 -18.55
CA THR A 241 8.99 -16.79 -18.97
C THR A 241 8.59 -15.58 -18.10
N SER A 242 9.57 -14.87 -17.54
CA SER A 242 9.38 -13.70 -16.66
C SER A 242 8.39 -12.68 -17.23
N VAL A 243 8.42 -12.48 -18.55
CA VAL A 243 7.49 -11.64 -19.33
C VAL A 243 6.02 -12.07 -19.15
N ALA A 244 5.73 -13.37 -19.22
CA ALA A 244 4.36 -13.86 -19.08
C ALA A 244 3.83 -13.67 -17.66
N VAL A 245 4.67 -13.89 -16.64
CA VAL A 245 4.30 -13.67 -15.23
C VAL A 245 4.00 -12.19 -14.99
N THR A 246 4.90 -11.29 -15.40
CA THR A 246 4.72 -9.84 -15.24
C THR A 246 3.52 -9.34 -16.04
N ALA A 247 3.25 -9.88 -17.22
CA ALA A 247 2.08 -9.53 -18.03
C ALA A 247 0.75 -9.90 -17.35
N VAL A 248 0.67 -11.09 -16.73
CA VAL A 248 -0.51 -11.50 -15.95
C VAL A 248 -0.75 -10.54 -14.78
N ILE A 249 0.31 -10.13 -14.07
CA ILE A 249 0.20 -9.19 -12.95
C ILE A 249 -0.21 -7.78 -13.43
N PHE A 250 0.32 -7.33 -14.57
CA PHE A 250 -0.07 -6.06 -15.21
C PHE A 250 -1.55 -6.06 -15.61
N LEU A 251 -2.03 -7.12 -16.26
CA LEU A 251 -3.45 -7.27 -16.63
C LEU A 251 -4.35 -7.31 -15.39
N GLY A 252 -3.94 -8.05 -14.35
CA GLY A 252 -4.63 -8.07 -13.06
C GLY A 252 -4.73 -6.67 -12.44
N SER A 253 -3.62 -5.91 -12.46
CA SER A 253 -3.56 -4.53 -11.97
C SER A 253 -4.46 -3.57 -12.76
N CYS A 254 -4.54 -3.74 -14.09
CA CYS A 254 -5.47 -2.99 -14.94
C CYS A 254 -6.94 -3.28 -14.59
N VAL A 255 -7.27 -4.55 -14.35
CA VAL A 255 -8.63 -4.96 -13.94
C VAL A 255 -8.99 -4.36 -12.58
N VAL A 256 -8.07 -4.40 -11.61
CA VAL A 256 -8.26 -3.78 -10.28
C VAL A 256 -8.47 -2.26 -10.41
N MET A 257 -7.61 -1.57 -11.16
CA MET A 257 -7.74 -0.13 -11.40
C MET A 257 -9.08 0.22 -12.07
N ARG A 258 -9.48 -0.52 -13.10
CA ARG A 258 -10.77 -0.33 -13.76
C ARG A 258 -11.93 -0.52 -12.79
N CYS A 259 -11.90 -1.57 -11.99
CA CYS A 259 -12.94 -1.84 -10.99
C CYS A 259 -12.99 -0.76 -9.91
N HIS A 260 -11.84 -0.24 -9.50
CA HIS A 260 -11.72 0.89 -8.56
C HIS A 260 -12.34 2.16 -9.13
N LEU A 261 -11.97 2.56 -10.35
CA LEU A 261 -12.52 3.74 -11.01
C LEU A 261 -14.02 3.64 -11.28
N GLN A 262 -14.52 2.44 -11.56
CA GLN A 262 -15.95 2.22 -11.78
C GLN A 262 -16.76 2.31 -10.48
N ARG A 263 -16.26 1.76 -9.37
CA ARG A 263 -17.04 1.62 -8.13
C ARG A 263 -16.77 2.68 -7.07
N LEU A 264 -15.59 3.31 -7.09
CA LEU A 264 -15.10 4.23 -6.05
C LEU A 264 -15.49 3.74 -4.64
N PRO A 265 -14.97 2.58 -4.22
CA PRO A 265 -15.58 1.77 -3.17
C PRO A 265 -15.55 2.44 -1.80
N TRP A 266 -14.68 3.42 -1.52
CA TRP A 266 -14.64 4.10 -0.22
C TRP A 266 -15.66 5.24 -0.10
N HIS A 267 -16.20 5.46 1.10
CA HIS A 267 -17.10 6.60 1.35
C HIS A 267 -16.31 7.92 1.42
N ASP A 268 -15.07 7.90 1.90
CA ASP A 268 -14.21 9.09 1.87
C ASP A 268 -13.52 9.26 0.51
N HIS A 269 -13.81 10.37 -0.16
CA HIS A 269 -13.21 10.70 -1.46
C HIS A 269 -11.67 10.80 -1.40
N ARG A 270 -11.09 11.21 -0.26
CA ARG A 270 -9.63 11.33 -0.13
C ARG A 270 -8.96 9.97 -0.19
N VAL A 271 -9.61 8.97 0.40
CA VAL A 271 -9.14 7.59 0.37
C VAL A 271 -9.27 7.01 -1.03
N ASN A 272 -10.36 7.30 -1.75
CA ASN A 272 -10.50 6.92 -3.15
C ASN A 272 -9.39 7.53 -4.04
N LEU A 273 -9.05 8.80 -3.85
CA LEU A 273 -7.98 9.48 -4.58
C LEU A 273 -6.62 8.83 -4.28
N LEU A 274 -6.31 8.66 -3.00
CA LEU A 274 -5.05 8.07 -2.56
C LEU A 274 -4.90 6.62 -3.05
N ARG A 275 -5.94 5.81 -2.90
CA ARG A 275 -5.90 4.41 -3.36
C ARG A 275 -5.80 4.33 -4.88
N GLY A 276 -6.51 5.21 -5.61
CA GLY A 276 -6.37 5.32 -7.07
C GLY A 276 -4.94 5.68 -7.48
N ALA A 277 -4.29 6.59 -6.74
CA ALA A 277 -2.89 6.95 -6.97
C ALA A 277 -1.96 5.74 -6.79
N PHE A 278 -2.09 5.00 -5.68
CA PHE A 278 -1.28 3.79 -5.44
C PHE A 278 -1.55 2.68 -6.45
N LEU A 279 -2.82 2.44 -6.83
CA LEU A 279 -3.15 1.46 -7.86
C LEU A 279 -2.56 1.84 -9.23
N ALA A 280 -2.48 3.14 -9.54
CA ALA A 280 -1.84 3.61 -10.77
C ALA A 280 -0.33 3.35 -10.74
N CYS A 281 0.31 3.56 -9.59
CA CYS A 281 1.71 3.18 -9.39
C CYS A 281 1.92 1.67 -9.54
N VAL A 282 1.07 0.82 -8.95
CA VAL A 282 1.17 -0.65 -9.14
C VAL A 282 1.01 -1.04 -10.59
N MET A 283 0.04 -0.44 -11.29
CA MET A 283 -0.16 -0.66 -12.73
C MET A 283 1.06 -0.21 -13.56
N TRP A 284 1.68 0.92 -13.20
CA TRP A 284 2.89 1.43 -13.86
C TRP A 284 4.12 0.56 -13.60
N VAL A 285 4.35 0.14 -12.35
CA VAL A 285 5.48 -0.72 -11.99
C VAL A 285 5.31 -2.08 -12.65
N SER A 286 4.11 -2.66 -12.66
CA SER A 286 3.87 -3.93 -13.36
C SER A 286 4.08 -3.81 -14.87
N LEU A 287 3.68 -2.71 -15.51
CA LEU A 287 4.03 -2.43 -16.91
C LEU A 287 5.55 -2.32 -17.10
N SER A 288 6.23 -1.61 -16.20
CA SER A 288 7.68 -1.44 -16.23
C SER A 288 8.39 -2.79 -16.11
N SER A 289 7.91 -3.68 -15.23
CA SER A 289 8.44 -5.04 -15.11
C SER A 289 8.24 -5.86 -16.37
N VAL A 290 7.12 -5.71 -17.10
CA VAL A 290 6.93 -6.35 -18.41
C VAL A 290 7.97 -5.85 -19.41
N VAL A 291 8.20 -4.53 -19.46
CA VAL A 291 9.19 -3.92 -20.36
C VAL A 291 10.59 -4.42 -20.03
N VAL A 292 10.99 -4.37 -18.76
CA VAL A 292 12.31 -4.83 -18.31
C VAL A 292 12.51 -6.32 -18.59
N SER A 293 11.53 -7.16 -18.27
CA SER A 293 11.60 -8.60 -18.57
C SER A 293 11.67 -8.87 -20.08
N ALA A 294 10.99 -8.07 -20.91
CA ALA A 294 11.03 -8.23 -22.35
C ALA A 294 12.36 -7.79 -22.96
N MET A 295 12.99 -6.75 -22.39
CA MET A 295 14.31 -6.27 -22.81
C MET A 295 15.40 -7.28 -22.47
N GLU A 296 15.33 -7.88 -21.28
CA GLU A 296 16.20 -8.98 -20.87
C GLU A 296 16.01 -10.20 -21.76
N ALA A 297 14.76 -10.66 -21.97
CA ALA A 297 14.47 -11.79 -22.83
C ALA A 297 14.90 -11.58 -24.30
N GLY A 298 14.90 -10.33 -24.76
CA GLY A 298 15.32 -9.96 -26.11
C GLY A 298 16.83 -9.70 -26.26
N ASN A 299 17.61 -9.75 -25.18
CA ASN A 299 19.03 -9.35 -25.16
C ASN A 299 19.28 -7.96 -25.79
N ILE A 300 18.30 -7.04 -25.72
CA ILE A 300 18.35 -5.75 -26.43
C ILE A 300 19.35 -4.79 -25.78
N LEU A 301 19.49 -4.87 -24.46
CA LEU A 301 20.46 -4.09 -23.69
C LEU A 301 21.45 -5.04 -23.02
N GLN A 302 22.57 -5.32 -23.70
CA GLN A 302 23.69 -6.05 -23.11
C GLN A 302 24.51 -5.17 -22.15
N ASP A 303 24.48 -3.85 -22.33
CA ASP A 303 25.19 -2.92 -21.47
C ASP A 303 24.41 -2.71 -20.15
N PRO A 304 24.96 -3.17 -19.00
CA PRO A 304 24.32 -3.04 -17.69
C PRO A 304 24.08 -1.57 -17.32
N PHE A 305 24.91 -0.64 -17.81
CA PHE A 305 24.76 0.78 -17.55
C PHE A 305 23.51 1.35 -18.22
N VAL A 306 23.29 1.03 -19.51
CA VAL A 306 22.10 1.46 -20.25
C VAL A 306 20.85 0.81 -19.67
N GLN A 307 20.91 -0.47 -19.33
CA GLN A 307 19.80 -1.18 -18.68
C GLN A 307 19.42 -0.50 -17.34
N GLN A 308 20.41 -0.16 -16.52
CA GLN A 308 20.21 0.57 -15.27
C GLN A 308 19.56 1.95 -15.52
N GLN A 309 20.05 2.74 -16.48
CA GLN A 309 19.46 4.04 -16.81
C GLN A 309 18.00 3.94 -17.26
N VAL A 310 17.66 2.97 -18.10
CA VAL A 310 16.27 2.75 -18.53
C VAL A 310 15.39 2.37 -17.34
N GLN A 311 15.86 1.48 -16.47
CA GLN A 311 15.13 1.10 -15.26
C GLN A 311 14.90 2.28 -14.32
N TRP A 312 15.90 3.15 -14.11
CA TRP A 312 15.76 4.38 -13.34
C TRP A 312 14.79 5.36 -13.99
N GLY A 313 14.79 5.48 -15.31
CA GLY A 313 13.80 6.26 -16.05
C GLY A 313 12.38 5.74 -15.80
N LEU A 314 12.17 4.42 -15.83
CA LEU A 314 10.88 3.80 -15.53
C LEU A 314 10.44 4.03 -14.08
N VAL A 315 11.34 3.86 -13.10
CA VAL A 315 11.06 4.14 -11.68
C VAL A 315 10.81 5.65 -11.46
N GLY A 316 11.57 6.52 -12.11
CA GLY A 316 11.44 7.98 -12.03
C GLY A 316 10.08 8.52 -12.51
N LEU A 317 9.34 7.75 -13.31
CA LEU A 317 7.98 8.08 -13.76
C LEU A 317 6.87 7.70 -12.76
N LEU A 318 7.20 7.07 -11.62
CA LEU A 318 6.24 6.75 -10.56
C LEU A 318 5.41 7.94 -10.05
N PRO A 319 5.99 9.14 -9.79
CA PRO A 319 5.21 10.30 -9.38
C PRO A 319 4.20 10.73 -10.43
N VAL A 320 4.51 10.58 -11.72
CA VAL A 320 3.59 10.86 -12.82
C VAL A 320 2.43 9.87 -12.80
N ALA A 321 2.71 8.57 -12.65
CA ALA A 321 1.67 7.55 -12.51
C ALA A 321 0.76 7.81 -11.29
N PHE A 322 1.35 8.22 -10.16
CA PHE A 322 0.60 8.61 -8.96
C PHE A 322 -0.38 9.76 -9.24
N LEU A 323 0.11 10.84 -9.88
CA LEU A 323 -0.72 11.99 -10.26
C LEU A 323 -1.80 11.63 -11.29
N LEU A 324 -1.49 10.76 -12.25
CA LEU A 324 -2.46 10.24 -13.22
C LEU A 324 -3.58 9.44 -12.53
N GLY A 325 -3.24 8.65 -11.51
CA GLY A 325 -4.24 7.95 -10.69
C GLY A 325 -5.17 8.90 -9.94
N ILE A 326 -4.62 9.97 -9.34
CA ILE A 326 -5.41 11.04 -8.71
C ILE A 326 -6.32 11.70 -9.74
N TYR A 327 -5.77 12.08 -10.90
CA TYR A 327 -6.50 12.75 -11.97
C TYR A 327 -7.62 11.87 -12.53
N ALA A 328 -7.39 10.56 -12.73
CA ALA A 328 -8.40 9.63 -13.22
C ALA A 328 -9.59 9.51 -12.26
N VAL A 329 -9.32 9.39 -10.96
CA VAL A 329 -10.38 9.37 -9.93
C VAL A 329 -11.10 10.73 -9.87
N HIS A 330 -10.36 11.84 -9.96
CA HIS A 330 -10.93 13.19 -9.96
C HIS A 330 -11.85 13.42 -11.16
N SER A 331 -11.39 13.11 -12.37
CA SER A 331 -12.16 13.24 -13.60
C SER A 331 -13.42 12.38 -13.58
N LYS A 332 -13.34 11.14 -13.08
CA LYS A 332 -14.54 10.30 -12.91
C LYS A 332 -15.52 10.90 -11.92
N ARG A 333 -15.03 11.49 -10.82
CA ARG A 333 -15.87 12.20 -9.86
C ARG A 333 -16.56 13.42 -10.47
N GLU A 334 -15.86 14.24 -11.24
CA GLU A 334 -16.44 15.42 -11.90
C GLU A 334 -17.56 15.02 -12.86
N LYS A 335 -17.36 13.97 -13.67
CA LYS A 335 -18.42 13.42 -14.54
C LYS A 335 -19.66 12.98 -13.76
N ILE A 336 -19.49 12.35 -12.60
CA ILE A 336 -20.61 11.97 -11.73
C ILE A 336 -21.29 13.21 -11.16
N PHE A 337 -20.52 14.23 -10.78
CA PHE A 337 -21.07 15.48 -10.25
C PHE A 337 -21.86 16.26 -11.31
N GLU A 338 -21.42 16.25 -12.57
CA GLU A 338 -22.18 16.78 -13.70
C GLU A 338 -23.51 16.05 -13.87
N SER A 339 -23.52 14.71 -13.83
CA SER A 339 -24.76 13.92 -13.87
C SER A 339 -25.70 14.26 -12.70
N ILE A 340 -25.16 14.42 -11.49
CA ILE A 340 -25.93 14.82 -10.30
C ILE A 340 -26.54 16.21 -10.49
N ASN A 341 -25.79 17.18 -11.02
CA ASN A 341 -26.29 18.55 -11.21
C ASN A 341 -27.36 18.62 -12.29
N ARG A 342 -27.24 17.83 -13.37
CA ARG A 342 -28.28 17.71 -14.39
C ARG A 342 -29.58 17.17 -13.78
N LEU A 343 -29.48 16.07 -13.04
CA LEU A 343 -30.61 15.50 -12.31
C LEU A 343 -31.24 16.45 -11.30
N ARG A 344 -30.40 17.26 -10.63
CA ARG A 344 -30.89 18.26 -9.69
C ARG A 344 -31.75 19.30 -10.39
N GLY A 345 -31.32 19.80 -11.55
CA GLY A 345 -32.12 20.73 -12.36
C GLY A 345 -33.45 20.14 -12.80
N ASP A 346 -33.45 18.87 -13.24
CA ASP A 346 -34.68 18.17 -13.63
C ASP A 346 -35.63 17.96 -12.44
N TRP A 347 -35.08 17.61 -11.28
CA TRP A 347 -35.85 17.41 -10.05
C TRP A 347 -36.42 18.72 -9.50
N GLU A 348 -35.65 19.80 -9.50
CA GLU A 348 -36.11 21.14 -9.09
C GLU A 348 -37.23 21.64 -10.02
N ALA A 349 -37.10 21.40 -11.34
CA ALA A 349 -38.15 21.69 -12.30
C ALA A 349 -39.42 20.86 -12.02
N GLN A 350 -39.28 19.57 -11.68
CA GLN A 350 -40.39 18.70 -11.32
C GLN A 350 -41.06 19.13 -10.00
N GLN A 351 -40.29 19.57 -9.01
CA GLN A 351 -40.86 20.11 -7.77
C GLN A 351 -41.59 21.43 -8.01
N ALA A 352 -41.06 22.30 -8.88
CA ALA A 352 -41.71 23.55 -9.24
C ALA A 352 -43.05 23.31 -9.95
N THR A 353 -43.12 22.32 -10.84
CA THR A 353 -44.40 21.97 -11.51
C THR A 353 -45.41 21.36 -10.55
N LEU A 354 -44.98 20.49 -9.62
CA LEU A 354 -45.86 19.93 -8.59
C LEU A 354 -46.41 21.03 -7.66
N LYS A 355 -45.56 21.96 -7.22
CA LYS A 355 -46.00 23.12 -6.43
C LYS A 355 -46.96 24.01 -7.21
N ALA A 356 -46.70 24.26 -8.50
CA ALA A 356 -47.62 25.01 -9.35
C ALA A 356 -48.97 24.29 -9.51
N GLN A 357 -48.98 22.97 -9.65
CA GLN A 357 -50.22 22.17 -9.69
C GLN A 357 -50.98 22.23 -8.37
N GLU A 358 -50.29 22.12 -7.23
CA GLU A 358 -50.90 22.22 -5.90
C GLU A 358 -51.49 23.62 -5.65
N VAL A 359 -50.81 24.68 -6.08
CA VAL A 359 -51.34 26.06 -6.01
C VAL A 359 -52.58 26.23 -6.91
N VAL A 360 -52.57 25.64 -8.11
CA VAL A 360 -53.74 25.67 -9.00
C VAL A 360 -54.90 24.86 -8.41
N GLU A 361 -54.64 23.68 -7.85
CA GLU A 361 -55.66 22.81 -7.26
C GLU A 361 -56.26 23.42 -6.00
N ASN A 362 -55.43 23.96 -5.10
CA ASN A 362 -55.87 24.66 -3.90
C ASN A 362 -56.57 26.00 -4.23
N GLY A 363 -56.10 26.72 -5.26
CA GLY A 363 -56.72 27.97 -5.73
C GLY A 363 -58.08 27.75 -6.42
N MET A 364 -58.24 26.64 -7.15
CA MET A 364 -59.50 26.30 -7.83
C MET A 364 -60.61 25.90 -6.85
N PHE A 365 -60.25 25.38 -5.67
CA PHE A 365 -61.21 25.06 -4.60
C PHE A 365 -61.66 26.29 -3.78
N SER A 366 -60.95 27.42 -3.84
CA SER A 366 -61.33 28.65 -3.14
C SER A 366 -62.25 29.58 -3.94
N ARG A 367 -62.56 29.28 -5.21
CA ARG A 367 -63.54 30.08 -5.98
C ARG A 367 -64.97 29.67 -5.60
N THR A 368 -65.46 30.34 -4.57
CA THR A 368 -66.84 30.33 -4.12
C THR A 368 -67.84 30.61 -5.24
N LYS A 369 -68.87 29.76 -5.24
CA LYS A 369 -70.17 29.91 -5.91
C LYS A 369 -70.63 31.38 -6.02
N SER A 370 -70.48 32.01 -7.18
CA SER A 370 -71.43 33.02 -7.63
C SER A 370 -71.52 33.07 -9.15
N ASN A 371 -72.71 32.69 -9.62
CA ASN A 371 -73.45 33.02 -10.85
C ASN A 371 -72.73 33.17 -12.22
N ALA A 372 -73.13 32.23 -13.09
CA ALA A 372 -73.70 32.46 -14.42
C ALA A 372 -72.81 32.89 -15.61
N LEU A 373 -72.64 31.91 -16.51
CA LEU A 373 -72.93 31.97 -17.96
C LEU A 373 -71.87 32.51 -18.95
N THR A 374 -71.48 31.56 -19.82
CA THR A 374 -71.27 31.64 -21.29
C THR A 374 -69.97 32.19 -21.92
N LEU A 375 -69.42 31.32 -22.79
CA LEU A 375 -68.44 31.51 -23.89
C LEU A 375 -66.97 31.72 -23.42
N ALA A 376 -65.95 30.98 -23.86
CA ALA A 376 -65.74 30.27 -25.12
C ALA A 376 -64.83 29.03 -24.94
N PRO A 377 -64.91 28.04 -25.86
CA PRO A 377 -64.16 26.79 -25.81
C PRO A 377 -62.74 26.95 -26.39
N THR A 378 -61.92 25.91 -26.25
CA THR A 378 -60.57 25.70 -26.85
C THR A 378 -59.35 26.17 -26.05
N VAL A 379 -59.08 25.48 -24.94
CA VAL A 379 -57.69 25.06 -24.66
C VAL A 379 -57.72 23.55 -24.61
N CYS A 380 -57.16 22.94 -25.66
CA CYS A 380 -57.08 21.50 -25.83
C CYS A 380 -56.51 20.85 -24.58
N GLU A 381 -57.38 20.09 -23.93
CA GLU A 381 -57.07 19.03 -22.99
C GLU A 381 -56.16 18.01 -23.70
N SER A 382 -54.84 18.26 -23.75
CA SER A 382 -53.89 17.18 -23.91
C SER A 382 -53.74 16.53 -22.53
N VAL A 383 -54.77 15.79 -22.11
CA VAL A 383 -54.59 14.74 -21.13
C VAL A 383 -53.56 13.80 -21.77
N VAL A 384 -52.29 13.98 -21.39
CA VAL A 384 -51.22 13.09 -21.82
C VAL A 384 -51.68 11.70 -21.41
N PRO A 385 -52.02 10.81 -22.35
CA PRO A 385 -52.47 9.48 -21.99
C PRO A 385 -51.37 8.90 -21.11
N LYS A 386 -51.73 8.37 -19.93
CA LYS A 386 -50.83 7.58 -19.09
C LYS A 386 -50.27 6.48 -19.99
N LYS A 387 -49.12 6.74 -20.63
CA LYS A 387 -48.41 5.78 -21.45
C LYS A 387 -48.19 4.59 -20.54
N THR A 388 -48.82 3.48 -20.87
CA THR A 388 -48.68 2.24 -20.12
C THR A 388 -47.19 1.94 -20.02
N MET A 389 -46.73 1.52 -18.83
CA MET A 389 -45.31 1.28 -18.48
C MET A 389 -44.55 0.51 -19.58
N TYR A 390 -45.26 -0.40 -20.27
CA TYR A 390 -44.79 -1.19 -21.42
C TYR A 390 -44.43 -0.39 -22.68
N THR A 391 -45.13 0.70 -23.00
CA THR A 391 -44.80 1.53 -24.19
C THR A 391 -43.57 2.41 -23.97
N SER A 392 -43.22 2.71 -22.71
CA SER A 392 -41.98 3.42 -22.38
C SER A 392 -40.73 2.54 -22.49
N PHE A 393 -40.89 1.22 -22.34
CA PHE A 393 -39.76 0.28 -22.33
C PHE A 393 -39.06 0.14 -23.69
N PHE A 394 -39.74 0.50 -24.77
CA PHE A 394 -39.23 0.37 -26.16
C PHE A 394 -38.98 1.71 -26.85
N ASP A 395 -39.03 2.84 -26.13
CA ASP A 395 -38.73 4.13 -26.73
C ASP A 395 -37.20 4.29 -26.86
N PRO A 396 -36.59 4.24 -28.06
CA PRO A 396 -35.14 4.39 -28.22
C PRO A 396 -34.65 5.78 -27.76
N THR A 397 -35.56 6.74 -27.59
CA THR A 397 -35.23 8.04 -26.99
C THR A 397 -34.98 7.94 -25.48
N LEU A 398 -35.39 6.86 -24.80
CA LEU A 398 -35.14 6.69 -23.37
C LEU A 398 -33.64 6.55 -23.07
N ASP A 399 -32.84 5.95 -23.95
CA ASP A 399 -31.39 5.83 -23.74
C ASP A 399 -30.70 7.19 -23.75
N SER A 400 -31.22 8.16 -24.51
CA SER A 400 -30.75 9.55 -24.45
C SER A 400 -31.20 10.30 -23.18
N LYS A 401 -32.24 9.79 -22.50
CA LYS A 401 -32.82 10.35 -21.27
C LYS A 401 -32.37 9.65 -19.99
N ARG A 402 -31.60 8.57 -20.06
CA ARG A 402 -31.05 7.93 -18.86
C ARG A 402 -30.10 8.90 -18.19
N ALA A 403 -30.36 9.19 -16.93
CA ALA A 403 -29.50 10.08 -16.17
C ALA A 403 -28.17 9.42 -15.81
N PHE A 404 -28.18 8.08 -15.66
CA PHE A 404 -27.00 7.29 -15.36
C PHE A 404 -26.69 6.27 -16.45
N ARG A 405 -25.42 6.13 -16.82
CA ARG A 405 -25.00 5.14 -17.83
C ARG A 405 -25.07 3.71 -17.31
N SER A 406 -24.96 3.53 -16.00
CA SER A 406 -25.04 2.23 -15.33
C SER A 406 -25.55 2.37 -13.90
N GLY A 407 -26.13 1.30 -13.36
CA GLY A 407 -26.54 1.27 -11.95
C GLY A 407 -25.40 1.50 -10.96
N ILE A 408 -24.15 1.15 -11.32
CA ILE A 408 -22.96 1.44 -10.52
C ILE A 408 -22.68 2.96 -10.46
N GLU A 409 -22.94 3.68 -11.55
CA GLU A 409 -22.81 5.14 -11.59
C GLU A 409 -23.87 5.80 -10.71
N ALA A 410 -25.14 5.35 -10.77
CA ALA A 410 -26.20 5.80 -9.88
C ALA A 410 -25.87 5.52 -8.39
N HIS A 411 -25.35 4.32 -8.10
CA HIS A 411 -24.90 3.92 -6.78
C HIS A 411 -23.79 4.85 -6.25
N THR A 412 -22.81 5.16 -7.10
CA THR A 412 -21.70 6.05 -6.74
C THR A 412 -22.18 7.50 -6.56
N ALA A 413 -23.10 7.96 -7.40
CA ALA A 413 -23.69 9.29 -7.32
C ALA A 413 -24.44 9.49 -5.99
N ALA A 414 -25.29 8.54 -5.61
CA ALA A 414 -26.01 8.55 -4.33
C ALA A 414 -25.03 8.61 -3.13
N ARG A 415 -23.94 7.86 -3.17
CA ARG A 415 -22.89 7.89 -2.13
C ARG A 415 -22.15 9.23 -2.06
N MET A 416 -21.90 9.88 -3.19
CA MET A 416 -21.25 11.19 -3.23
C MET A 416 -22.12 12.29 -2.63
N LEU A 417 -23.44 12.25 -2.85
CA LEU A 417 -24.40 13.15 -2.22
C LEU A 417 -24.38 12.99 -0.69
N LEU A 418 -24.37 11.75 -0.21
CA LEU A 418 -24.32 11.45 1.23
C LEU A 418 -23.07 11.95 1.94
N TYR A 419 -21.93 11.98 1.25
CA TYR A 419 -20.69 12.48 1.85
C TYR A 419 -20.81 13.94 2.31
N HIS A 420 -21.59 14.77 1.60
CA HIS A 420 -21.74 16.19 1.92
C HIS A 420 -22.72 16.44 3.07
N ARG A 421 -23.62 15.49 3.37
CA ARG A 421 -24.60 15.55 4.48
C ARG A 421 -25.35 16.88 4.60
N ARG A 422 -25.79 17.45 3.49
CA ARG A 422 -26.75 18.56 3.57
C ARG A 422 -28.12 17.95 3.80
N GLU A 423 -28.83 18.40 4.82
CA GLU A 423 -30.18 17.91 5.12
C GLU A 423 -31.12 18.21 3.94
N ASP A 424 -30.93 19.35 3.28
CA ASP A 424 -31.65 19.77 2.07
C ASP A 424 -31.46 18.79 0.89
N ASP A 425 -30.37 18.02 0.88
CA ASP A 425 -30.10 17.05 -0.18
C ASP A 425 -30.76 15.69 0.07
N LEU A 426 -31.36 15.43 1.24
CA LEU A 426 -31.97 14.14 1.57
C LEU A 426 -33.18 13.78 0.67
N PRO A 427 -34.13 14.70 0.39
CA PRO A 427 -35.21 14.41 -0.55
C PRO A 427 -34.70 14.15 -1.97
N PHE A 428 -33.72 14.94 -2.41
CA PHE A 428 -33.08 14.77 -3.71
C PHE A 428 -32.30 13.46 -3.82
N LEU A 429 -31.57 13.07 -2.77
CA LEU A 429 -30.89 11.79 -2.69
C LEU A 429 -31.87 10.63 -2.84
N ARG A 430 -33.03 10.70 -2.18
CA ARG A 430 -34.08 9.69 -2.31
C ARG A 430 -34.58 9.61 -3.74
N HIS A 431 -34.78 10.75 -4.39
CA HIS A 431 -35.16 10.81 -5.80
C HIS A 431 -34.09 10.18 -6.70
N VAL A 432 -32.80 10.52 -6.52
CA VAL A 432 -31.66 9.94 -7.26
C VAL A 432 -31.62 8.42 -7.13
N LEU A 433 -31.81 7.91 -5.92
CA LEU A 433 -31.80 6.48 -5.63
C LEU A 433 -32.99 5.76 -6.27
N MET A 434 -34.21 6.31 -6.16
CA MET A 434 -35.40 5.76 -6.80
C MET A 434 -35.27 5.77 -8.32
N ARG A 435 -34.82 6.89 -8.90
CA ARG A 435 -34.58 7.01 -10.33
C ARG A 435 -33.54 6.02 -10.84
N GLY A 436 -32.45 5.83 -10.09
CA GLY A 436 -31.45 4.83 -10.44
C GLY A 436 -32.00 3.40 -10.42
N ILE A 437 -32.91 3.07 -9.49
CA ILE A 437 -33.54 1.74 -9.41
C ILE A 437 -34.55 1.54 -10.55
N GLU A 438 -35.25 2.60 -10.94
CA GLU A 438 -36.14 2.59 -12.12
C GLU A 438 -35.34 2.39 -13.42
N GLU A 439 -34.20 3.07 -13.57
CA GLU A 439 -33.36 3.00 -14.78
C GLU A 439 -32.55 1.70 -14.87
N HIS A 440 -32.14 1.12 -13.72
CA HIS A 440 -31.27 -0.06 -13.63
C HIS A 440 -31.79 -1.06 -12.58
N PRO A 441 -32.99 -1.65 -12.76
CA PRO A 441 -33.62 -2.54 -11.79
C PRO A 441 -32.83 -3.84 -11.54
N GLU A 442 -31.95 -4.24 -12.46
CA GLU A 442 -31.05 -5.37 -12.33
C GLU A 442 -29.87 -5.11 -11.38
N CYS A 443 -29.57 -3.85 -11.07
CA CYS A 443 -28.41 -3.50 -10.25
C CYS A 443 -28.66 -3.81 -8.76
N SER A 444 -28.10 -4.92 -8.30
CA SER A 444 -28.16 -5.38 -6.90
C SER A 444 -27.44 -4.44 -5.93
N ASP A 445 -26.32 -3.83 -6.33
CA ASP A 445 -25.58 -2.84 -5.52
C ASP A 445 -26.49 -1.66 -5.12
N LEU A 446 -27.33 -1.19 -6.06
CA LEU A 446 -28.22 -0.05 -5.84
C LEU A 446 -29.40 -0.38 -4.92
N LYS A 447 -29.99 -1.57 -5.08
CA LYS A 447 -31.04 -2.08 -4.19
C LYS A 447 -30.51 -2.24 -2.77
N LEU A 448 -29.29 -2.75 -2.62
CA LEU A 448 -28.66 -2.88 -1.32
C LEU A 448 -28.36 -1.51 -0.70
N LEU A 449 -27.86 -0.57 -1.50
CA LEU A 449 -27.67 0.80 -1.05
C LEU A 449 -28.97 1.40 -0.54
N ARG A 450 -30.10 1.18 -1.22
CA ARG A 450 -31.42 1.62 -0.73
C ARG A 450 -31.74 1.06 0.65
N VAL A 451 -31.58 -0.24 0.86
CA VAL A 451 -31.79 -0.85 2.19
C VAL A 451 -30.92 -0.17 3.24
N THR A 452 -29.63 0.06 2.93
CA THR A 452 -28.74 0.76 3.87
C THR A 452 -29.14 2.22 4.11
N MET A 453 -29.64 2.94 3.11
CA MET A 453 -30.06 4.34 3.27
C MET A 453 -31.33 4.49 4.08
N GLU A 454 -32.35 3.70 3.76
CA GLU A 454 -33.61 3.70 4.50
C GLU A 454 -33.37 3.43 5.99
N ARG A 455 -32.42 2.54 6.29
CA ARG A 455 -32.06 2.25 7.68
C ARG A 455 -31.19 3.33 8.32
N PHE A 456 -30.01 3.61 7.77
CA PHE A 456 -29.00 4.42 8.45
C PHE A 456 -29.26 5.92 8.33
N VAL A 457 -29.84 6.37 7.21
CA VAL A 457 -29.99 7.79 6.88
C VAL A 457 -31.39 8.28 7.19
N PHE A 458 -32.41 7.63 6.64
CA PHE A 458 -33.80 8.07 6.80
C PHE A 458 -34.43 7.61 8.12
N LYS A 459 -33.80 6.67 8.84
CA LYS A 459 -34.30 6.07 10.09
C LYS A 459 -35.74 5.54 9.96
N ASN A 460 -36.17 5.20 8.74
CA ASN A 460 -37.52 4.71 8.49
C ASN A 460 -37.52 3.18 8.56
N SER A 461 -37.82 2.65 9.75
CA SER A 461 -37.79 1.20 10.01
C SER A 461 -38.75 0.42 9.10
N VAL A 462 -39.92 0.97 8.80
CA VAL A 462 -40.96 0.31 7.98
C VAL A 462 -40.52 0.19 6.53
N GLN A 463 -40.07 1.29 5.92
CA GLN A 463 -39.62 1.30 4.52
C GLN A 463 -38.31 0.53 4.35
N ALA A 464 -37.43 0.56 5.36
CA ALA A 464 -36.25 -0.28 5.38
C ALA A 464 -36.62 -1.77 5.38
N ALA A 465 -37.61 -2.19 6.18
CA ALA A 465 -38.07 -3.58 6.24
C ALA A 465 -38.72 -4.03 4.92
N GLU A 466 -39.49 -3.16 4.26
CA GLU A 466 -40.06 -3.44 2.94
C GLU A 466 -38.98 -3.59 1.86
N ALA A 467 -38.05 -2.63 1.80
CA ALA A 467 -36.91 -2.69 0.89
C ALA A 467 -36.07 -3.96 1.15
N GLU A 468 -35.83 -4.29 2.42
CA GLU A 468 -35.12 -5.50 2.83
C GLU A 468 -35.86 -6.76 2.38
N LYS A 469 -37.19 -6.84 2.53
CA LYS A 469 -38.00 -7.96 2.04
C LYS A 469 -37.86 -8.15 0.53
N SER A 470 -37.82 -7.05 -0.23
CA SER A 470 -37.64 -7.08 -1.70
C SER A 470 -36.26 -7.60 -2.13
N VAL A 471 -35.22 -7.31 -1.34
CA VAL A 471 -33.87 -7.83 -1.57
C VAL A 471 -33.77 -9.28 -1.08
N LYS A 472 -34.42 -9.61 0.05
CA LYS A 472 -34.46 -10.94 0.65
C LYS A 472 -35.04 -11.99 -0.29
N SER A 473 -36.06 -11.66 -1.08
CA SER A 473 -36.63 -12.60 -2.06
C SER A 473 -35.64 -13.03 -3.15
N HIS A 474 -34.57 -12.27 -3.35
CA HIS A 474 -33.52 -12.57 -4.33
C HIS A 474 -32.21 -13.06 -3.68
N LEU A 475 -32.13 -13.16 -2.35
CA LEU A 475 -30.89 -13.39 -1.60
C LEU A 475 -30.10 -14.65 -1.97
N ASN A 476 -30.78 -15.75 -2.29
CA ASN A 476 -30.09 -17.01 -2.60
C ASN A 476 -29.30 -16.93 -3.91
N ALA A 477 -29.66 -16.02 -4.81
CA ALA A 477 -28.92 -15.72 -6.03
C ALA A 477 -27.90 -14.58 -5.86
N LEU A 478 -27.97 -13.83 -4.74
CA LEU A 478 -27.09 -12.70 -4.48
C LEU A 478 -25.73 -13.16 -3.96
N ALA A 479 -24.70 -12.37 -4.28
CA ALA A 479 -23.34 -12.58 -3.80
C ALA A 479 -23.24 -12.50 -2.27
N ILE A 480 -22.24 -13.19 -1.71
CA ILE A 480 -22.06 -13.37 -0.25
C ILE A 480 -21.90 -12.03 0.49
N ASP A 481 -21.30 -11.02 -0.15
CA ASP A 481 -21.12 -9.68 0.43
C ASP A 481 -22.46 -8.97 0.64
N PHE A 482 -23.41 -9.13 -0.28
CA PHE A 482 -24.76 -8.58 -0.12
C PHE A 482 -25.52 -9.27 1.01
N GLN A 483 -25.38 -10.58 1.11
CA GLN A 483 -25.97 -11.35 2.21
C GLN A 483 -25.38 -10.90 3.55
N TYR A 484 -24.08 -10.56 3.58
CA TYR A 484 -23.42 -9.99 4.74
C TYR A 484 -23.95 -8.59 5.07
N VAL A 485 -24.09 -7.69 4.10
CA VAL A 485 -24.64 -6.34 4.37
C VAL A 485 -26.08 -6.40 4.88
N VAL A 486 -26.93 -7.28 4.31
CA VAL A 486 -28.29 -7.50 4.84
C VAL A 486 -28.24 -8.02 6.28
N TYR A 487 -27.33 -8.95 6.58
CA TYR A 487 -27.11 -9.42 7.95
C TYR A 487 -26.69 -8.28 8.90
N VAL A 488 -25.81 -7.38 8.46
CA VAL A 488 -25.39 -6.22 9.26
C VAL A 488 -26.58 -5.28 9.52
N VAL A 489 -27.41 -5.01 8.51
CA VAL A 489 -28.63 -4.20 8.66
C VAL A 489 -29.61 -4.86 9.63
N ASP A 490 -29.86 -6.16 9.47
CA ASP A 490 -30.74 -6.94 10.35
C ASP A 490 -30.24 -6.93 11.80
N ARG A 491 -28.93 -7.13 12.02
CA ARG A 491 -28.33 -7.02 13.36
C ARG A 491 -28.44 -5.63 13.95
N LYS A 492 -28.25 -4.58 13.15
CA LYS A 492 -28.46 -3.19 13.58
C LYS A 492 -29.95 -2.89 13.86
N ASN A 493 -30.87 -3.59 13.19
CA ASN A 493 -32.30 -3.55 13.51
C ASN A 493 -32.55 -4.15 14.88
N THR A 494 -32.07 -5.39 15.11
CA THR A 494 -32.19 -6.06 16.41
C THR A 494 -31.56 -5.25 17.53
N GLN A 495 -30.40 -4.63 17.30
CA GLN A 495 -29.73 -3.78 18.27
C GLN A 495 -30.55 -2.54 18.63
N ALA A 496 -31.12 -1.84 17.65
CA ALA A 496 -31.91 -0.65 17.95
C ALA A 496 -33.21 -1.00 18.68
N SER A 497 -33.88 -2.09 18.29
CA SER A 497 -35.07 -2.58 18.99
C SER A 497 -34.74 -3.04 20.42
N ALA A 498 -33.59 -3.70 20.61
CA ALA A 498 -33.12 -4.07 21.94
C ALA A 498 -32.65 -2.86 22.75
N GLN A 499 -32.11 -1.82 22.10
CA GLN A 499 -31.73 -0.58 22.78
C GLN A 499 -32.94 0.09 23.41
N GLU A 500 -34.07 0.11 22.69
CA GLU A 500 -35.34 0.62 23.19
C GLU A 500 -35.86 -0.21 24.37
N SER A 501 -35.76 -1.55 24.33
CA SER A 501 -36.23 -2.41 25.41
C SER A 501 -35.31 -2.47 26.64
N ILE A 502 -34.00 -2.32 26.45
CA ILE A 502 -33.00 -2.36 27.54
C ILE A 502 -32.91 -0.99 28.23
N GLY A 503 -33.30 0.10 27.57
CA GLY A 503 -33.27 1.45 28.13
C GLY A 503 -31.87 2.06 28.26
N ILE A 504 -30.85 1.49 27.60
CA ILE A 504 -29.47 1.99 27.66
C ILE A 504 -29.16 2.89 26.47
N GLY A 505 -28.57 4.06 26.73
CA GLY A 505 -28.01 4.91 25.69
C GLY A 505 -26.78 4.25 25.03
N ASN A 506 -26.86 3.98 23.72
CA ASN A 506 -25.84 3.33 22.89
C ASN A 506 -25.50 1.88 23.27
N VAL A 507 -26.41 0.95 22.95
CA VAL A 507 -26.14 -0.48 23.03
C VAL A 507 -25.22 -0.92 21.88
N THR A 508 -23.99 -1.32 22.20
CA THR A 508 -23.10 -2.00 21.24
C THR A 508 -23.55 -3.46 21.05
N SER A 509 -23.19 -4.12 19.93
CA SER A 509 -23.40 -5.59 19.81
C SER A 509 -22.88 -6.34 21.01
N MET A 510 -21.74 -5.88 21.50
CA MET A 510 -21.04 -6.50 22.60
C MET A 510 -21.88 -6.44 23.86
N ASN A 511 -22.39 -5.26 24.22
CA ASN A 511 -23.29 -5.08 25.35
C ASN A 511 -24.58 -5.91 25.17
N LEU A 512 -25.11 -6.00 23.95
CA LEU A 512 -26.30 -6.80 23.69
C LEU A 512 -26.05 -8.31 23.87
N MET A 513 -24.86 -8.79 23.50
CA MET A 513 -24.48 -10.18 23.70
C MET A 513 -24.19 -10.48 25.17
N GLU A 514 -23.54 -9.56 25.89
CA GLU A 514 -23.33 -9.68 27.33
C GLU A 514 -24.66 -9.66 28.09
N TRP A 515 -25.59 -8.80 27.68
CA TRP A 515 -26.96 -8.78 28.16
C TRP A 515 -27.66 -10.12 27.97
N GLY A 516 -27.65 -10.64 26.73
CA GLY A 516 -28.27 -11.93 26.41
C GLY A 516 -27.65 -13.11 27.16
N ALA A 517 -26.32 -13.12 27.30
CA ALA A 517 -25.60 -14.15 28.04
C ALA A 517 -25.90 -14.07 29.55
N GLY A 518 -25.91 -12.87 30.10
CA GLY A 518 -26.20 -12.64 31.51
C GLY A 518 -27.64 -13.00 31.85
N ILE A 519 -28.62 -12.57 31.05
CA ILE A 519 -30.04 -12.88 31.31
C ILE A 519 -30.32 -14.38 31.22
N GLU A 520 -29.67 -15.10 30.30
CA GLU A 520 -29.79 -16.56 30.22
C GLU A 520 -29.12 -17.27 31.40
N ARG A 521 -28.00 -16.75 31.93
CA ARG A 521 -27.39 -17.25 33.17
C ARG A 521 -28.32 -17.04 34.36
N ALA A 522 -28.86 -15.84 34.54
CA ALA A 522 -29.82 -15.53 35.58
C ALA A 522 -31.08 -16.41 35.45
N ARG A 523 -31.57 -16.65 34.24
CA ARG A 523 -32.71 -17.53 33.97
C ARG A 523 -32.42 -19.00 34.30
N LYS A 524 -31.23 -19.52 33.94
CA LYS A 524 -30.82 -20.89 34.28
C LYS A 524 -30.68 -21.07 35.79
N ALA A 525 -30.06 -20.11 36.48
CA ALA A 525 -29.93 -20.13 37.93
C ALA A 525 -31.32 -20.05 38.61
N HIS A 526 -32.20 -19.17 38.12
CA HIS A 526 -33.60 -19.09 38.54
C HIS A 526 -34.31 -20.44 38.37
N LEU A 527 -34.26 -21.04 37.17
CA LEU A 527 -34.89 -22.34 36.90
C LEU A 527 -34.30 -23.46 37.77
N ALA A 528 -33.00 -23.44 38.06
CA ALA A 528 -32.37 -24.38 38.98
C ALA A 528 -32.94 -24.23 40.39
N ALA A 529 -33.07 -23.01 40.91
CA ALA A 529 -33.70 -22.75 42.21
C ALA A 529 -35.16 -23.25 42.23
N VAL A 530 -35.93 -22.98 41.17
CA VAL A 530 -37.32 -23.46 41.03
C VAL A 530 -37.41 -24.99 40.96
N HIS A 531 -36.45 -25.65 40.30
CA HIS A 531 -36.40 -27.11 40.28
C HIS A 531 -36.06 -27.70 41.65
N ARG A 532 -35.07 -27.15 42.36
CA ARG A 532 -34.68 -27.61 43.70
C ARG A 532 -35.80 -27.46 44.71
N ILE A 533 -36.50 -26.32 44.74
CA ILE A 533 -37.66 -26.15 45.64
C ILE A 533 -38.81 -27.10 45.28
N ARG A 534 -39.07 -27.34 44.00
CA ARG A 534 -40.07 -28.32 43.56
C ARG A 534 -39.70 -29.73 44.01
N ASP A 535 -38.43 -30.10 43.90
CA ASP A 535 -37.97 -31.43 44.25
C ASP A 535 -38.00 -31.64 45.78
N PHE A 536 -37.69 -30.60 46.56
CA PHE A 536 -37.96 -30.53 48.01
C PHE A 536 -39.45 -30.80 48.31
N TRP A 537 -40.37 -30.08 47.68
CA TRP A 537 -41.81 -30.30 47.88
C TRP A 537 -42.29 -31.69 47.45
N LYS A 538 -41.72 -32.25 46.37
CA LYS A 538 -42.01 -33.61 45.93
C LYS A 538 -41.51 -34.64 46.93
N HIS A 539 -40.32 -34.44 47.50
CA HIS A 539 -39.77 -35.32 48.53
C HIS A 539 -40.67 -35.30 49.77
N LEU A 540 -41.12 -34.11 50.18
CA LEU A 540 -42.05 -33.90 51.29
C LEU A 540 -43.42 -34.58 51.05
N ARG A 541 -44.00 -34.44 49.84
CA ARG A 541 -45.28 -35.09 49.46
C ARG A 541 -45.20 -36.61 49.34
N LYS A 542 -44.15 -37.14 48.70
CA LYS A 542 -43.97 -38.61 48.56
C LYS A 542 -43.94 -39.27 49.93
N ARG A 543 -43.42 -38.55 50.91
CA ARG A 543 -43.23 -39.05 52.25
C ARG A 543 -44.45 -38.90 53.16
N SER A 544 -45.24 -37.84 53.00
CA SER A 544 -46.51 -37.69 53.73
C SER A 544 -47.52 -38.80 53.43
N ALA A 545 -47.31 -39.57 52.36
CA ALA A 545 -48.18 -40.66 51.97
C ALA A 545 -47.87 -42.00 52.68
N HIS A 546 -46.72 -42.17 53.37
CA HIS A 546 -46.21 -43.51 53.72
C HIS A 546 -45.70 -43.75 55.17
N ALA A 547 -45.70 -42.82 56.13
CA ALA A 547 -45.17 -43.16 57.47
C ALA A 547 -45.70 -42.34 58.66
N ASP A 548 -46.10 -43.06 59.72
CA ASP A 548 -46.36 -42.55 61.08
C ASP A 548 -45.06 -42.28 61.90
N THR A 549 -43.87 -42.51 61.33
CA THR A 549 -42.58 -42.27 62.00
C THR A 549 -41.52 -41.73 61.04
N ILE A 550 -41.01 -40.53 61.31
CA ILE A 550 -39.97 -39.85 60.52
C ILE A 550 -38.60 -40.39 60.96
N ALA A 551 -37.91 -41.13 60.08
CA ALA A 551 -36.53 -41.56 60.34
C ALA A 551 -35.54 -40.36 60.32
N SER A 552 -34.45 -40.44 61.09
CA SER A 552 -33.44 -39.39 61.22
C SER A 552 -32.67 -39.10 59.92
N SER A 553 -32.30 -40.13 59.15
CA SER A 553 -31.60 -40.02 57.85
C SER A 553 -32.33 -39.14 56.83
N ASP A 554 -33.62 -39.11 57.02
CA ASP A 554 -34.65 -38.68 56.12
C ASP A 554 -34.94 -37.17 56.39
N ILE A 555 -34.64 -36.69 57.61
CA ILE A 555 -34.53 -35.26 57.94
C ILE A 555 -33.24 -34.69 57.36
N ALA A 556 -32.14 -35.46 57.40
CA ALA A 556 -30.87 -35.04 56.82
C ALA A 556 -30.98 -34.82 55.31
N ASP A 557 -31.67 -35.71 54.58
CA ASP A 557 -31.93 -35.56 53.14
C ASP A 557 -32.77 -34.30 52.81
N MET A 558 -33.75 -33.96 53.65
CA MET A 558 -34.54 -32.73 53.49
C MET A 558 -33.71 -31.48 53.73
N LEU A 559 -32.87 -31.47 54.77
CA LEU A 559 -31.96 -30.36 55.06
C LEU A 559 -30.94 -30.18 53.94
N HIS A 560 -30.42 -31.27 53.38
CA HIS A 560 -29.53 -31.21 52.23
C HIS A 560 -30.23 -30.60 50.99
N GLN A 561 -31.47 -31.01 50.68
CA GLN A 561 -32.21 -30.41 49.57
C GLN A 561 -32.53 -28.93 49.79
N LEU A 562 -32.75 -28.52 51.04
CA LEU A 562 -32.98 -27.12 51.39
C LEU A 562 -31.69 -26.29 51.22
N ASP A 563 -30.54 -26.80 51.65
CA ASP A 563 -29.24 -26.16 51.46
C ASP A 563 -28.89 -26.02 49.96
N GLU A 564 -29.14 -27.06 49.17
CA GLU A 564 -28.99 -27.00 47.70
C GLU A 564 -29.93 -25.96 47.06
N PHE A 565 -31.16 -25.82 47.56
CA PHE A 565 -32.09 -24.79 47.12
C PHE A 565 -31.59 -23.39 47.49
N GLU A 566 -31.16 -23.18 48.73
CA GLU A 566 -30.67 -21.89 49.21
C GLU A 566 -29.44 -21.44 48.41
N SER A 567 -28.49 -22.36 48.20
CA SER A 567 -27.32 -22.12 47.35
C SER A 567 -27.72 -21.73 45.91
N ALA A 568 -28.68 -22.45 45.30
CA ALA A 568 -29.17 -22.13 43.96
C ALA A 568 -29.91 -20.79 43.90
N ALA A 569 -30.69 -20.45 44.93
CA ALA A 569 -31.41 -19.18 45.03
C ALA A 569 -30.45 -18.00 45.24
N GLN A 570 -29.43 -18.15 46.09
CA GLN A 570 -28.37 -17.15 46.27
C GLN A 570 -27.57 -16.93 44.98
N ALA A 571 -27.26 -18.01 44.25
CA ALA A 571 -26.60 -17.91 42.93
C ALA A 571 -27.47 -17.14 41.91
N ALA A 572 -28.78 -17.44 41.85
CA ALA A 572 -29.70 -16.71 40.98
C ALA A 572 -29.79 -15.23 41.35
N LYS A 573 -29.91 -14.92 42.65
CA LYS A 573 -29.92 -13.55 43.18
C LYS A 573 -28.66 -12.79 42.78
N ALA A 574 -27.48 -13.38 42.97
CA ALA A 574 -26.21 -12.77 42.62
C ALA A 574 -26.10 -12.46 41.11
N GLU A 575 -26.58 -13.34 40.23
CA GLU A 575 -26.59 -13.10 38.78
C GLU A 575 -27.56 -11.97 38.39
N TYR A 576 -28.76 -11.89 38.98
CA TYR A 576 -29.68 -10.77 38.75
C TYR A 576 -29.10 -9.44 39.26
N GLU A 577 -28.50 -9.43 40.45
CA GLU A 577 -27.88 -8.23 41.01
C GLU A 577 -26.69 -7.76 40.17
N ALA A 578 -25.84 -8.69 39.70
CA ALA A 578 -24.74 -8.38 38.79
C ALA A 578 -25.23 -7.77 37.46
N LEU A 579 -26.37 -8.23 36.94
CA LEU A 579 -27.01 -7.63 35.77
C LEU A 579 -27.57 -6.24 36.09
N LEU A 580 -28.26 -6.07 37.21
CA LEU A 580 -28.87 -4.78 37.60
C LEU A 580 -27.84 -3.68 37.81
N VAL A 581 -26.61 -4.02 38.23
CA VAL A 581 -25.49 -3.05 38.31
C VAL A 581 -25.17 -2.42 36.96
N ASN A 582 -25.24 -3.21 35.88
CA ASN A 582 -24.88 -2.74 34.53
C ASN A 582 -26.09 -2.25 33.72
N TYR A 583 -27.30 -2.69 34.07
CA TYR A 583 -28.52 -2.53 33.27
C TYR A 583 -29.73 -2.16 34.14
N SER A 584 -29.55 -1.20 35.05
CA SER A 584 -30.57 -0.81 36.03
C SER A 584 -31.86 -0.24 35.40
N SER A 585 -31.80 0.21 34.15
CA SER A 585 -32.93 0.80 33.41
C SER A 585 -33.82 -0.21 32.69
N SER A 586 -33.43 -1.48 32.61
CA SER A 586 -34.19 -2.46 31.84
C SER A 586 -35.43 -2.91 32.60
N THR A 587 -36.61 -2.57 32.06
CA THR A 587 -37.91 -2.94 32.64
C THR A 587 -38.10 -4.46 32.67
N GLU A 588 -37.71 -5.16 31.60
CA GLU A 588 -37.79 -6.63 31.50
C GLU A 588 -36.99 -7.33 32.60
N LEU A 589 -35.76 -6.86 32.88
CA LEU A 589 -34.92 -7.43 33.93
C LEU A 589 -35.47 -7.14 35.33
N LEU A 590 -35.92 -5.91 35.58
CA LEU A 590 -36.53 -5.54 36.86
C LEU A 590 -37.79 -6.37 37.12
N GLN A 591 -38.64 -6.60 36.10
CA GLN A 591 -39.80 -7.48 36.20
C GLN A 591 -39.41 -8.94 36.47
N ALA A 592 -38.41 -9.47 35.75
CA ALA A 592 -37.91 -10.83 35.97
C ALA A 592 -37.33 -11.02 37.38
N TYR A 593 -36.59 -10.03 37.89
CA TYR A 593 -36.04 -10.04 39.24
C TYR A 593 -37.13 -9.90 40.31
N ALA A 594 -38.12 -9.03 40.11
CA ALA A 594 -39.27 -8.92 41.01
C ALA A 594 -40.04 -10.25 41.12
N ASN A 595 -40.27 -10.93 39.99
CA ASN A 595 -40.93 -12.23 39.99
C ASN A 595 -40.09 -13.31 40.67
N PHE A 596 -38.76 -13.26 40.52
CA PHE A 596 -37.85 -14.15 41.25
C PHE A 596 -37.92 -13.92 42.77
N LEU A 597 -37.88 -12.65 43.22
CA LEU A 597 -38.00 -12.28 44.63
C LEU A 597 -39.33 -12.75 45.24
N ASP A 598 -40.42 -12.57 44.50
CA ASP A 598 -41.77 -12.92 44.94
C ASP A 598 -41.97 -14.45 44.98
N HIS A 599 -41.66 -15.15 43.88
CA HIS A 599 -41.99 -16.57 43.75
C HIS A 599 -40.96 -17.53 44.36
N VAL A 600 -39.68 -17.15 44.42
CA VAL A 600 -38.61 -18.04 44.89
C VAL A 600 -38.14 -17.67 46.29
N LEU A 601 -37.92 -16.37 46.55
CA LEU A 601 -37.43 -15.90 47.85
C LEU A 601 -38.57 -15.48 48.80
N ASN A 602 -39.81 -15.40 48.32
CA ASN A 602 -40.98 -14.97 49.09
C ASN A 602 -40.80 -13.59 49.77
N ASP A 603 -40.05 -12.69 49.13
CA ASP A 603 -39.82 -11.32 49.58
C ASP A 603 -40.70 -10.35 48.77
N SER A 604 -42.01 -10.42 49.01
CA SER A 604 -43.02 -9.63 48.31
C SER A 604 -42.79 -8.12 48.47
N LYS A 605 -42.31 -7.68 49.64
CA LYS A 605 -42.01 -6.25 49.89
C LYS A 605 -40.91 -5.73 48.99
N HIS A 606 -39.85 -6.52 48.80
CA HIS A 606 -38.77 -6.12 47.90
C HIS A 606 -39.22 -6.21 46.43
N ALA A 607 -39.95 -7.25 46.06
CA ALA A 607 -40.54 -7.38 44.73
C ALA A 607 -41.44 -6.19 44.36
N ASP A 608 -42.32 -5.75 45.28
CA ASP A 608 -43.21 -4.61 45.07
C ASP A 608 -42.44 -3.28 44.93
N LYS A 609 -41.33 -3.12 45.67
CA LYS A 609 -40.44 -1.97 45.50
C LYS A 609 -39.82 -1.93 44.10
N ILE A 610 -39.36 -3.08 43.58
CA ILE A 610 -38.81 -3.18 42.23
C ILE A 610 -39.91 -2.96 41.17
N ARG A 611 -41.12 -3.51 41.36
CA ARG A 611 -42.27 -3.25 40.47
C ARG A 611 -42.65 -1.77 40.45
N ALA A 612 -42.64 -1.10 41.60
CA ALA A 612 -42.88 0.34 41.67
C ALA A 612 -41.80 1.15 40.92
N GLN A 613 -40.54 0.71 40.94
CA GLN A 613 -39.47 1.32 40.12
C GLN A 613 -39.72 1.16 38.62
N VAL A 614 -40.26 0.01 38.18
CA VAL A 614 -40.63 -0.21 36.77
C VAL A 614 -41.74 0.76 36.35
N ILE A 615 -42.81 0.87 37.15
CA ILE A 615 -43.93 1.78 36.88
C ILE A 615 -43.46 3.23 36.83
N ALA A 616 -42.64 3.65 37.81
CA ALA A 616 -42.08 5.00 37.83
C ALA A 616 -41.14 5.29 36.65
N GLY A 617 -40.48 4.28 36.08
CA GLY A 617 -39.66 4.41 34.88
C GLY A 617 -40.48 4.58 33.60
N GLU A 618 -41.61 3.87 33.49
CA GLU A 618 -42.52 3.96 32.34
C GLU A 618 -43.23 5.32 32.29
N ASP A 619 -43.68 5.85 33.42
CA ASP A 619 -44.37 7.14 33.50
C ASP A 619 -43.46 8.34 33.19
N ASN A 620 -42.16 8.24 33.50
CA ASN A 620 -41.19 9.29 33.18
C ASN A 620 -40.68 9.25 31.72
N GLY A 621 -40.81 8.11 31.04
CA GLY A 621 -40.41 7.95 29.63
C GLY A 621 -41.48 8.38 28.61
N GLY A 622 -42.74 8.45 29.04
CA GLY A 622 -43.89 8.79 28.22
C GLY A 622 -44.41 10.21 28.45
N SER A 623 -43.79 11.20 27.83
CA SER A 623 -44.48 12.47 27.48
C SER A 623 -45.22 13.20 28.62
N ALA A 624 -44.55 13.55 29.72
CA ALA A 624 -45.05 14.49 30.71
C ALA A 624 -44.18 15.76 30.76
N GLN A 625 -44.39 16.68 29.81
CA GLN A 625 -43.70 17.97 29.72
C GLN A 625 -44.60 19.14 30.14
N GLY A 626 -45.38 18.92 31.19
CA GLY A 626 -46.20 19.92 31.88
C GLY A 626 -47.00 19.17 32.92
N VAL A 627 -46.69 19.24 34.22
CA VAL A 627 -47.23 20.31 35.07
C VAL A 627 -46.52 20.36 36.44
N GLU A 628 -45.44 19.62 36.69
CA GLU A 628 -44.74 19.59 38.01
C GLU A 628 -43.49 20.49 38.13
N ASP A 629 -43.38 21.52 37.28
CA ASP A 629 -42.17 22.33 37.11
C ASP A 629 -41.95 23.45 38.16
N VAL A 630 -42.66 23.43 39.30
CA VAL A 630 -42.54 24.51 40.32
C VAL A 630 -41.92 24.03 41.64
N ALA A 631 -42.04 22.74 41.98
CA ALA A 631 -41.52 22.23 43.25
C ALA A 631 -40.11 21.61 43.14
N GLN A 632 -39.73 21.10 41.96
CA GLN A 632 -38.46 20.39 41.76
C GLN A 632 -37.31 21.29 41.26
N GLN A 633 -37.64 22.46 40.68
CA GLN A 633 -36.66 23.46 40.20
C GLN A 633 -35.79 24.09 41.32
N GLN A 634 -36.22 24.06 42.58
CA GLN A 634 -35.42 24.60 43.69
C GLN A 634 -34.41 23.60 44.25
N LEU A 635 -34.62 22.29 44.07
CA LEU A 635 -33.69 21.27 44.59
C LEU A 635 -32.67 20.82 43.52
N GLU A 636 -33.04 20.84 42.24
CA GLU A 636 -32.12 20.48 41.13
C GLU A 636 -31.14 21.60 40.77
N GLN A 637 -31.41 22.86 41.09
CA GLN A 637 -30.47 23.97 40.87
C GLN A 637 -29.20 23.90 41.74
N GLN A 638 -29.18 23.12 42.82
CA GLN A 638 -27.98 22.93 43.65
C GLN A 638 -27.14 21.69 43.26
N CYS A 639 -27.70 20.70 42.58
CA CYS A 639 -26.98 19.47 42.20
C CYS A 639 -26.60 19.40 40.71
N ALA A 640 -27.25 20.15 39.82
CA ALA A 640 -26.95 20.14 38.38
C ALA A 640 -25.73 20.98 37.96
N ALA A 641 -25.07 21.69 38.89
CA ALA A 641 -23.93 22.55 38.58
C ALA A 641 -22.59 21.81 38.28
N SER A 642 -22.52 20.49 38.46
CA SER A 642 -21.26 19.73 38.30
C SER A 642 -21.26 18.67 37.18
N GLY A 643 -22.41 18.28 36.61
CA GLY A 643 -22.50 17.01 35.84
C GLY A 643 -22.60 17.09 34.31
N THR A 644 -23.21 18.12 33.72
CA THR A 644 -23.65 18.07 32.30
C THR A 644 -23.10 19.16 31.39
N SER A 645 -22.10 19.92 31.85
CA SER A 645 -21.59 21.10 31.15
C SER A 645 -20.70 20.81 29.92
N SER A 646 -20.26 19.57 29.64
CA SER A 646 -19.34 19.33 28.50
C SER A 646 -20.07 19.27 27.14
N SER A 647 -21.23 18.64 27.06
CA SER A 647 -21.94 18.36 25.80
C SER A 647 -22.62 19.61 25.20
N GLN A 648 -23.29 20.43 26.01
CA GLN A 648 -23.91 21.68 25.52
C GLN A 648 -22.88 22.77 25.24
N ASN A 649 -21.76 22.81 25.98
CA ASN A 649 -20.69 23.78 25.72
C ASN A 649 -19.93 23.48 24.42
N ASP A 650 -19.79 22.21 24.04
CA ASP A 650 -19.24 21.85 22.73
C ASP A 650 -20.18 22.25 21.58
N SER A 651 -21.50 22.14 21.76
CA SER A 651 -22.49 22.63 20.77
C SER A 651 -22.44 24.15 20.57
N ALA A 652 -22.31 24.91 21.67
CA ALA A 652 -22.18 26.37 21.61
C ALA A 652 -20.85 26.82 20.99
N ARG A 653 -19.73 26.14 21.31
CA ARG A 653 -18.43 26.38 20.67
C ARG A 653 -18.43 26.03 19.18
N VAL A 654 -19.10 24.94 18.77
CA VAL A 654 -19.24 24.56 17.36
C VAL A 654 -20.12 25.56 16.61
N ARG A 655 -21.17 26.10 17.22
CA ARG A 655 -22.01 27.16 16.63
C ARG A 655 -21.26 28.49 16.51
N ALA A 656 -20.55 28.93 17.55
CA ALA A 656 -19.70 30.13 17.50
C ALA A 656 -18.57 29.98 16.47
N SER A 657 -17.96 28.80 16.37
CA SER A 657 -16.96 28.48 15.33
C SER A 657 -17.55 28.55 13.92
N LYS A 658 -18.76 28.02 13.69
CA LYS A 658 -19.43 28.11 12.38
C LYS A 658 -19.72 29.57 12.03
N TRP A 659 -20.23 30.34 12.97
CA TRP A 659 -20.55 31.77 12.76
C TRP A 659 -19.30 32.59 12.45
N LEU A 660 -18.19 32.37 13.18
CA LEU A 660 -16.90 32.99 12.87
C LEU A 660 -16.33 32.58 11.50
N ASP A 661 -16.55 31.34 11.06
CA ASP A 661 -16.13 30.89 9.73
C ASP A 661 -16.99 31.56 8.64
N THR A 662 -18.29 31.74 8.84
CA THR A 662 -19.20 32.48 7.94
C THR A 662 -18.83 33.96 7.85
N ILE A 663 -18.53 34.62 8.98
CA ILE A 663 -18.06 36.01 8.99
C ILE A 663 -16.71 36.13 8.30
N SER A 664 -15.80 35.17 8.51
CA SER A 664 -14.52 35.16 7.79
C SER A 664 -14.73 35.07 6.28
N VAL A 665 -15.73 34.31 5.81
CA VAL A 665 -16.07 34.20 4.39
C VAL A 665 -16.61 35.52 3.84
N ASN A 666 -17.48 36.19 4.60
CA ASN A 666 -18.09 37.45 4.17
C ASN A 666 -17.10 38.63 4.20
N ILE A 667 -16.15 38.64 5.16
CA ILE A 667 -15.13 39.71 5.28
C ILE A 667 -13.97 39.50 4.30
N LEU A 668 -13.51 38.26 4.08
CA LEU A 668 -12.36 37.98 3.18
C LEU A 668 -12.76 37.91 1.69
N GLY A 669 -14.06 37.90 1.38
CA GLY A 669 -14.55 37.99 0.00
C GLY A 669 -13.98 36.93 -0.97
N PRO A 670 -13.98 37.20 -2.29
CA PRO A 670 -13.43 36.29 -3.31
C PRO A 670 -11.93 36.00 -3.12
N GLU A 671 -11.20 36.86 -2.42
CA GLU A 671 -9.75 36.73 -2.18
C GLU A 671 -9.38 35.48 -1.37
N ARG A 672 -10.30 34.93 -0.54
CA ARG A 672 -10.07 33.66 0.19
C ARG A 672 -9.86 32.48 -0.77
N LYS A 673 -10.58 32.43 -1.90
CA LYS A 673 -10.40 31.38 -2.91
C LYS A 673 -9.03 31.49 -3.56
N ASP A 674 -8.57 32.71 -3.83
CA ASP A 674 -7.27 32.96 -4.44
C ASP A 674 -6.12 32.65 -3.48
N ILE A 675 -6.26 32.98 -2.19
CA ILE A 675 -5.29 32.61 -1.15
C ILE A 675 -5.22 31.08 -0.97
N LEU A 676 -6.37 30.39 -0.94
CA LEU A 676 -6.41 28.92 -0.82
C LEU A 676 -5.92 28.20 -2.09
N SER A 677 -6.11 28.81 -3.26
CA SER A 677 -5.56 28.35 -4.54
C SER A 677 -4.03 28.51 -4.55
N LEU A 678 -3.53 29.68 -4.15
CA LEU A 678 -2.11 29.97 -4.03
C LEU A 678 -1.44 29.04 -3.01
N HIS A 679 -2.04 28.83 -1.84
CA HIS A 679 -1.50 27.90 -0.82
C HIS A 679 -1.43 26.46 -1.32
N ARG A 680 -2.42 26.01 -2.10
CA ARG A 680 -2.40 24.70 -2.76
C ARG A 680 -1.30 24.60 -3.82
N LYS A 681 -1.14 25.63 -4.65
CA LYS A 681 -0.08 25.70 -5.67
C LYS A 681 1.33 25.73 -5.03
N VAL A 682 1.52 26.49 -3.96
CA VAL A 682 2.79 26.55 -3.22
C VAL A 682 3.10 25.22 -2.54
N LYS A 683 2.12 24.55 -1.92
CA LYS A 683 2.32 23.20 -1.35
C LYS A 683 2.64 22.16 -2.42
N ALA A 684 1.97 22.21 -3.57
CA ALA A 684 2.25 21.31 -4.68
C ALA A 684 3.66 21.54 -5.25
N LEU A 685 4.08 22.81 -5.39
CA LEU A 685 5.43 23.17 -5.84
C LEU A 685 6.50 22.73 -4.84
N MET A 686 6.28 22.93 -3.53
CA MET A 686 7.19 22.44 -2.50
C MET A 686 7.29 20.92 -2.49
N LEU A 687 6.17 20.20 -2.63
CA LEU A 687 6.17 18.75 -2.72
C LEU A 687 6.94 18.26 -3.96
N LEU A 688 6.71 18.89 -5.12
CA LEU A 688 7.43 18.60 -6.36
C LEU A 688 8.95 18.82 -6.19
N LEU A 689 9.34 19.94 -5.58
CA LEU A 689 10.74 20.26 -5.35
C LEU A 689 11.41 19.30 -4.35
N VAL A 690 10.71 18.90 -3.27
CA VAL A 690 11.20 17.87 -2.33
C VAL A 690 11.32 16.51 -3.02
N LEU A 691 10.39 16.16 -3.91
CA LEU A 691 10.49 14.94 -4.70
C LEU A 691 11.67 15.00 -5.67
N VAL A 692 11.88 16.10 -6.39
CA VAL A 692 13.02 16.27 -7.31
C VAL A 692 14.35 16.23 -6.53
N ALA A 693 14.45 16.92 -5.41
CA ALA A 693 15.64 16.92 -4.56
C ALA A 693 15.89 15.53 -3.94
N GLY A 694 14.85 14.84 -3.45
CA GLY A 694 14.96 13.49 -2.91
C GLY A 694 15.33 12.46 -3.97
N THR A 695 14.77 12.56 -5.18
CA THR A 695 15.11 11.68 -6.30
C THR A 695 16.54 11.95 -6.77
N GLY A 696 16.96 13.22 -6.85
CA GLY A 696 18.34 13.60 -7.16
C GLY A 696 19.35 13.10 -6.12
N PHE A 697 19.02 13.23 -4.83
CA PHE A 697 19.84 12.70 -3.74
C PHE A 697 19.99 11.18 -3.85
N VAL A 698 18.89 10.45 -4.05
CA VAL A 698 18.90 8.98 -4.18
C VAL A 698 19.68 8.51 -5.42
N LEU A 699 19.49 9.17 -6.57
CA LEU A 699 20.21 8.84 -7.80
C LEU A 699 21.72 9.10 -7.70
N ILE A 700 22.13 10.13 -6.96
CA ILE A 700 23.55 10.48 -6.81
C ILE A 700 24.20 9.69 -5.68
N ASP A 701 23.50 9.47 -4.57
CA ASP A 701 23.91 8.52 -3.53
C ASP A 701 24.14 7.14 -4.17
N GLN A 702 23.35 6.74 -5.17
CA GLN A 702 23.57 5.49 -5.91
C GLN A 702 24.61 5.55 -7.02
N GLY A 703 24.86 6.69 -7.64
CA GLY A 703 26.02 6.88 -8.51
C GLY A 703 27.34 6.86 -7.73
N LEU A 704 27.30 7.29 -6.46
CA LEU A 704 28.41 7.20 -5.51
C LEU A 704 28.52 5.80 -4.87
N LEU A 705 27.38 5.15 -4.62
CA LEU A 705 27.26 3.80 -4.04
C LEU A 705 27.12 2.69 -5.08
N THR A 706 27.44 2.91 -6.36
CA THR A 706 27.88 1.81 -7.23
C THR A 706 29.25 1.34 -6.74
N GLU A 707 29.23 0.76 -5.54
CA GLU A 707 30.32 0.13 -4.82
C GLU A 707 31.09 -0.79 -5.74
N GLN A 708 30.43 -1.50 -6.66
CA GLN A 708 31.12 -2.49 -7.50
C GLN A 708 32.24 -1.91 -8.36
N ALA A 709 32.06 -0.78 -9.05
CA ALA A 709 33.11 -0.26 -9.92
C ALA A 709 34.30 0.31 -9.12
N MET A 710 34.02 1.00 -8.01
CA MET A 710 35.05 1.57 -7.14
C MET A 710 35.79 0.49 -6.34
N PHE A 711 35.07 -0.44 -5.69
CA PHE A 711 35.69 -1.55 -4.98
C PHE A 711 36.44 -2.49 -5.92
N GLN A 712 35.96 -2.69 -7.16
CA GLN A 712 36.72 -3.44 -8.16
C GLN A 712 38.04 -2.72 -8.51
N ASN A 713 38.01 -1.42 -8.79
CA ASN A 713 39.25 -0.69 -9.08
C ASN A 713 40.22 -0.66 -7.88
N ILE A 714 39.71 -0.46 -6.65
CA ILE A 714 40.53 -0.53 -5.43
C ILE A 714 41.12 -1.93 -5.22
N ARG A 715 40.31 -2.97 -5.42
CA ARG A 715 40.77 -4.36 -5.35
C ARG A 715 41.82 -4.66 -6.42
N LEU A 716 41.65 -4.13 -7.63
CA LEU A 716 42.62 -4.28 -8.72
C LEU A 716 43.92 -3.52 -8.44
N ILE A 717 43.88 -2.36 -7.76
CA ILE A 717 45.08 -1.67 -7.26
C ILE A 717 45.83 -2.58 -6.29
N ASP A 718 45.13 -3.12 -5.29
CA ASP A 718 45.72 -3.99 -4.28
C ASP A 718 46.33 -5.26 -4.91
N GLN A 719 45.56 -5.93 -5.78
CA GLN A 719 45.99 -7.12 -6.52
C GLN A 719 47.19 -6.85 -7.46
N THR A 720 47.22 -5.70 -8.13
CA THR A 720 48.35 -5.30 -8.98
C THR A 720 49.58 -4.96 -8.12
N GLY A 721 49.36 -4.35 -6.94
CA GLY A 721 50.39 -4.15 -5.93
C GLY A 721 51.01 -5.47 -5.45
N PHE A 722 50.19 -6.49 -5.21
CA PHE A 722 50.66 -7.84 -4.90
C PHE A 722 51.48 -8.45 -6.03
N MET A 723 51.05 -8.37 -7.30
CA MET A 723 51.84 -8.87 -8.43
C MET A 723 53.22 -8.20 -8.54
N ARG A 724 53.26 -6.88 -8.34
CA ARG A 724 54.53 -6.14 -8.27
C ARG A 724 55.41 -6.67 -7.13
N GLY A 725 54.82 -6.88 -5.95
CA GLY A 725 55.50 -7.44 -4.78
C GLY A 725 56.06 -8.84 -5.04
N TYR A 726 55.27 -9.72 -5.63
CA TYR A 726 55.68 -11.07 -6.01
C TYR A 726 56.82 -11.06 -7.03
N GLY A 727 56.76 -10.20 -8.05
CA GLY A 727 57.86 -10.03 -9.00
C GLY A 727 59.17 -9.59 -8.32
N PHE A 728 59.10 -8.76 -7.28
CA PHE A 728 60.27 -8.37 -6.49
C PHE A 728 60.78 -9.49 -5.59
N ILE A 729 59.91 -10.15 -4.82
CA ILE A 729 60.28 -11.25 -3.93
C ILE A 729 60.91 -12.40 -4.73
N ALA A 730 60.32 -12.73 -5.88
CA ALA A 730 60.84 -13.64 -6.88
C ALA A 730 62.34 -13.42 -7.19
N SER A 731 62.76 -12.19 -7.43
CA SER A 731 64.16 -11.86 -7.72
C SER A 731 65.08 -12.07 -6.51
N ILE A 732 64.59 -11.81 -5.29
CA ILE A 732 65.32 -12.02 -4.05
C ILE A 732 65.51 -13.52 -3.79
N GLU A 733 64.44 -14.30 -3.93
CA GLU A 733 64.45 -15.73 -3.69
C GLU A 733 65.28 -16.49 -4.73
N LEU A 734 65.27 -16.05 -6.00
CA LEU A 734 66.19 -16.58 -7.01
C LEU A 734 67.66 -16.30 -6.64
N ARG A 735 67.93 -15.12 -6.07
CA ARG A 735 69.27 -14.78 -5.57
C ARG A 735 69.64 -15.61 -4.33
N GLU A 736 68.70 -15.87 -3.43
CA GLU A 736 68.90 -16.74 -2.27
C GLU A 736 69.17 -18.18 -2.71
N GLN A 737 68.38 -18.71 -3.64
CA GLN A 737 68.58 -20.01 -4.26
C GLN A 737 70.00 -20.12 -4.85
N PHE A 738 70.46 -19.11 -5.60
CA PHE A 738 71.82 -19.05 -6.12
C PHE A 738 72.89 -19.03 -5.02
N LEU A 739 72.68 -18.23 -3.96
CA LEU A 739 73.62 -18.15 -2.83
C LEU A 739 73.65 -19.45 -2.00
N ALA A 740 72.52 -20.12 -1.85
CA ALA A 740 72.40 -21.40 -1.16
C ALA A 740 73.14 -22.51 -1.92
N ALA A 741 72.93 -22.60 -3.24
CA ALA A 741 73.67 -23.52 -4.10
C ALA A 741 75.19 -23.30 -4.00
N ARG A 742 75.62 -22.03 -3.98
CA ARG A 742 77.05 -21.68 -3.84
C ARG A 742 77.65 -22.06 -2.49
N LYS A 743 76.85 -22.06 -1.43
CA LYS A 743 77.26 -22.44 -0.07
C LYS A 743 77.13 -23.93 0.21
N ASP A 744 76.74 -24.72 -0.79
CA ASP A 744 76.38 -26.13 -0.62
C ASP A 744 75.24 -26.37 0.40
N ASP A 745 74.31 -25.42 0.55
CA ASP A 745 73.18 -25.49 1.48
C ASP A 745 71.90 -25.96 0.76
N LEU A 746 71.75 -27.29 0.63
CA LEU A 746 70.66 -27.92 -0.13
C LEU A 746 69.27 -27.64 0.47
N ASP A 747 69.16 -27.52 1.79
CA ASP A 747 67.88 -27.33 2.45
C ASP A 747 67.33 -25.92 2.18
N LYS A 748 68.18 -24.88 2.28
CA LYS A 748 67.78 -23.52 1.89
C LYS A 748 67.49 -23.40 0.40
N PHE A 749 68.24 -24.11 -0.44
CA PHE A 749 67.96 -24.15 -1.87
C PHE A 749 66.56 -24.70 -2.16
N LYS A 750 66.20 -25.84 -1.54
CA LYS A 750 64.88 -26.45 -1.70
C LYS A 750 63.76 -25.58 -1.13
N HIS A 751 64.01 -24.89 -0.02
CA HIS A 751 63.07 -23.94 0.55
C HIS A 751 62.79 -22.78 -0.40
N ALA A 752 63.84 -22.11 -0.90
CA ALA A 752 63.70 -21.04 -1.89
C ALA A 752 63.02 -21.55 -3.17
N GLN A 753 63.38 -22.73 -3.66
CA GLN A 753 62.75 -23.37 -4.82
C GLN A 753 61.25 -23.63 -4.62
N GLY A 754 60.84 -24.15 -3.46
CA GLY A 754 59.43 -24.38 -3.14
C GLY A 754 58.62 -23.08 -3.11
N TYR A 755 59.20 -22.04 -2.50
CA TYR A 755 58.57 -20.73 -2.44
C TYR A 755 58.46 -20.06 -3.82
N LEU A 756 59.49 -20.17 -4.67
CA LEU A 756 59.47 -19.68 -6.05
C LEU A 756 58.37 -20.33 -6.90
N TYR A 757 58.09 -21.63 -6.67
CA TYR A 757 57.01 -22.33 -7.35
C TYR A 757 55.64 -21.77 -6.95
N GLU A 758 55.37 -21.61 -5.65
CA GLU A 758 54.12 -21.03 -5.12
C GLU A 758 53.88 -19.62 -5.66
N VAL A 759 54.92 -18.77 -5.64
CA VAL A 759 54.84 -17.40 -6.18
C VAL A 759 54.54 -17.39 -7.68
N SER A 760 55.01 -18.39 -8.44
CA SER A 760 54.78 -18.44 -9.89
C SER A 760 53.34 -18.78 -10.27
N GLU A 761 52.69 -19.63 -9.48
CA GLU A 761 51.28 -19.98 -9.63
C GLU A 761 50.40 -18.77 -9.27
N LEU A 762 50.68 -18.12 -8.13
CA LEU A 762 49.97 -16.90 -7.70
C LEU A 762 50.08 -15.75 -8.71
N LEU A 763 51.25 -15.56 -9.32
CA LEU A 763 51.45 -14.57 -10.37
C LEU A 763 50.58 -14.83 -11.60
N THR A 764 50.43 -16.11 -11.99
CA THR A 764 49.63 -16.50 -13.16
C THR A 764 48.14 -16.32 -12.88
N ASP A 765 47.66 -16.82 -11.75
CA ASP A 765 46.25 -16.73 -11.34
C ASP A 765 45.82 -15.27 -11.16
N GLN A 766 46.64 -14.47 -10.48
CA GLN A 766 46.32 -13.07 -10.24
C GLN A 766 46.30 -12.25 -11.55
N HIS A 767 47.17 -12.60 -12.51
CA HIS A 767 47.16 -11.97 -13.83
C HIS A 767 45.87 -12.28 -14.61
N MET A 768 45.41 -13.54 -14.58
CA MET A 768 44.14 -13.96 -15.19
C MET A 768 42.95 -13.24 -14.56
N ILE A 769 42.91 -13.18 -13.22
CA ILE A 769 41.86 -12.46 -12.48
C ILE A 769 41.82 -10.99 -12.88
N ASN A 770 42.97 -10.31 -12.96
CA ASN A 770 43.02 -8.90 -13.33
C ASN A 770 42.52 -8.68 -14.77
N TYR A 771 42.83 -9.59 -15.70
CA TYR A 771 42.38 -9.51 -17.08
C TYR A 771 40.88 -9.74 -17.25
N GLU A 772 40.30 -10.71 -16.54
CA GLU A 772 38.86 -10.98 -16.56
C GLU A 772 38.01 -9.81 -16.03
N HIS A 773 38.61 -8.95 -15.20
CA HIS A 773 37.94 -7.83 -14.54
C HIS A 773 38.34 -6.46 -15.13
N LEU A 774 38.82 -6.40 -16.37
CA LEU A 774 39.15 -5.14 -17.05
C LEU A 774 37.89 -4.32 -17.34
N GLY A 775 37.53 -3.43 -16.41
CA GLY A 775 36.34 -2.58 -16.51
C GLY A 775 36.49 -1.34 -17.39
N SER A 776 37.71 -0.91 -17.73
CA SER A 776 37.93 0.32 -18.52
C SER A 776 38.58 0.03 -19.88
N PRO A 777 38.18 0.75 -20.95
CA PRO A 777 38.77 0.59 -22.28
C PRO A 777 40.25 0.98 -22.31
N GLU A 778 40.69 1.94 -21.48
CA GLU A 778 42.11 2.31 -21.38
C GLU A 778 42.96 1.21 -20.76
N LEU A 779 42.40 0.44 -19.82
CA LEU A 779 43.07 -0.72 -19.22
C LEU A 779 43.09 -1.91 -20.18
N ALA A 780 42.00 -2.13 -20.91
CA ALA A 780 41.96 -3.15 -21.97
C ALA A 780 42.96 -2.83 -23.09
N ASP A 781 43.08 -1.57 -23.48
CA ASP A 781 44.11 -1.09 -24.42
C ASP A 781 45.52 -1.30 -23.84
N PHE A 782 45.73 -1.02 -22.56
CA PHE A 782 47.01 -1.29 -21.90
C PHE A 782 47.37 -2.78 -21.96
N TYR A 783 46.45 -3.69 -21.60
CA TYR A 783 46.73 -5.13 -21.61
C TYR A 783 47.00 -5.67 -23.03
N ASN A 784 46.21 -5.24 -24.01
CA ASN A 784 46.25 -5.79 -25.36
C ASN A 784 47.31 -5.12 -26.26
N ASN A 785 47.54 -3.81 -26.09
CA ASN A 785 48.31 -3.00 -27.04
C ASN A 785 49.59 -2.40 -26.45
N LYS A 786 49.78 -2.35 -25.12
CA LYS A 786 51.02 -1.84 -24.53
C LYS A 786 52.18 -2.77 -24.87
N GLN A 787 53.05 -2.29 -25.75
CA GLN A 787 54.27 -2.99 -26.13
C GLN A 787 55.30 -2.88 -24.99
N CYS A 788 55.69 -4.03 -24.44
CA CYS A 788 56.70 -4.19 -23.41
C CYS A 788 57.98 -4.73 -24.06
N ASN A 789 59.08 -4.00 -23.89
CA ASN A 789 60.39 -4.44 -24.34
C ASN A 789 61.05 -5.25 -23.24
N PHE A 790 61.64 -6.39 -23.56
CA PHE A 790 62.33 -7.22 -22.60
C PHE A 790 63.49 -7.98 -23.21
N LEU A 791 64.46 -8.33 -22.38
CA LEU A 791 65.72 -8.94 -22.82
C LEU A 791 65.61 -10.47 -22.74
N VAL A 792 65.76 -11.14 -23.88
CA VAL A 792 65.83 -12.60 -23.97
C VAL A 792 67.27 -13.02 -24.27
N PRO A 793 67.85 -13.96 -23.51
CA PRO A 793 69.15 -14.51 -23.86
C PRO A 793 68.99 -15.48 -25.05
N VAL A 794 69.53 -15.13 -26.22
CA VAL A 794 69.48 -15.97 -27.43
C VAL A 794 70.90 -16.12 -27.98
N GLY A 795 71.43 -17.35 -27.98
CA GLY A 795 72.70 -17.68 -28.65
C GLY A 795 73.90 -16.85 -28.17
N GLY A 796 73.98 -16.55 -26.88
CA GLY A 796 75.11 -15.79 -26.31
C GLY A 796 74.94 -14.28 -26.23
N VAL A 797 73.83 -13.73 -26.75
CA VAL A 797 73.58 -12.29 -26.79
C VAL A 797 72.21 -11.99 -26.20
N TRP A 798 72.10 -10.87 -25.49
CA TRP A 798 70.80 -10.32 -25.10
C TRP A 798 70.09 -9.73 -26.32
N GLN A 799 68.97 -10.33 -26.70
CA GLN A 799 68.10 -9.80 -27.74
C GLN A 799 66.93 -9.08 -27.09
N ASN A 800 66.65 -7.86 -27.55
CA ASN A 800 65.45 -7.14 -27.14
C ASN A 800 64.27 -7.70 -27.92
N LYS A 801 63.27 -8.23 -27.22
CA LYS A 801 62.01 -8.70 -27.77
C LYS A 801 60.89 -7.79 -27.29
N THR A 802 59.95 -7.53 -28.18
CA THR A 802 58.77 -6.71 -27.88
C THR A 802 57.53 -7.59 -27.95
N MET A 803 56.69 -7.55 -26.92
CA MET A 803 55.39 -8.25 -26.87
C MET A 803 54.37 -7.33 -26.19
N ASN A 804 53.07 -7.59 -26.37
CA ASN A 804 52.06 -6.89 -25.58
C ASN A 804 52.17 -7.27 -24.09
N PHE A 805 51.59 -6.46 -23.21
CA PHE A 805 51.70 -6.66 -21.76
C PHE A 805 51.14 -8.01 -21.30
N TRP A 806 50.02 -8.45 -21.88
CA TRP A 806 49.42 -9.77 -21.62
C TRP A 806 50.41 -10.91 -21.89
N GLU A 807 50.95 -10.97 -23.11
CA GLU A 807 51.94 -11.98 -23.50
C GLU A 807 53.21 -11.88 -22.65
N TYR A 808 53.65 -10.65 -22.36
CA TYR A 808 54.83 -10.42 -21.54
C TYR A 808 54.67 -10.94 -20.12
N ALA A 809 53.53 -10.67 -19.45
CA ALA A 809 53.27 -11.13 -18.10
C ALA A 809 53.19 -12.67 -18.01
N ILE A 810 52.57 -13.31 -19.00
CA ILE A 810 52.51 -14.78 -19.10
C ILE A 810 53.90 -15.38 -19.36
N GLU A 811 54.67 -14.82 -20.30
CA GLU A 811 56.04 -15.30 -20.55
C GLU A 811 56.95 -15.06 -19.34
N TYR A 812 56.80 -13.94 -18.65
CA TYR A 812 57.53 -13.66 -17.42
C TYR A 812 57.23 -14.69 -16.35
N ALA A 813 55.95 -15.00 -16.08
CA ALA A 813 55.55 -16.04 -15.13
C ALA A 813 56.08 -17.43 -15.52
N ARG A 814 56.09 -17.75 -16.83
CA ARG A 814 56.63 -19.02 -17.34
C ARG A 814 58.14 -19.14 -17.18
N HIS A 815 58.90 -18.10 -17.54
CA HIS A 815 60.34 -18.06 -17.32
C HIS A 815 60.67 -18.07 -15.82
N PHE A 816 59.83 -17.46 -15.01
CA PHE A 816 59.95 -17.48 -13.56
C PHE A 816 59.78 -18.88 -12.96
N ALA A 817 58.71 -19.61 -13.33
CA ALA A 817 58.52 -21.00 -12.91
C ALA A 817 59.70 -21.90 -13.32
N ARG A 818 60.22 -21.71 -14.54
CA ARG A 818 61.40 -22.46 -15.04
C ARG A 818 62.67 -22.09 -14.28
N ALA A 819 62.88 -20.81 -13.96
CA ALA A 819 64.02 -20.36 -13.17
C ALA A 819 64.02 -20.99 -11.79
N GLY A 820 62.87 -21.04 -11.11
CA GLY A 820 62.72 -21.73 -9.83
C GLY A 820 63.02 -23.23 -9.91
N SER A 821 62.73 -23.87 -11.04
CA SER A 821 62.99 -25.31 -11.26
C SER A 821 64.45 -25.67 -11.58
N THR A 822 65.37 -24.69 -11.66
CA THR A 822 66.79 -24.94 -11.97
C THR A 822 67.40 -25.89 -10.95
N THR A 823 68.30 -26.78 -11.38
CA THR A 823 68.91 -27.77 -10.49
C THR A 823 69.99 -27.15 -9.59
N PHE A 824 70.22 -27.78 -8.43
CA PHE A 824 71.22 -27.34 -7.46
C PHE A 824 72.64 -27.26 -8.06
N GLU A 825 73.04 -28.28 -8.82
CA GLU A 825 74.37 -28.36 -9.43
C GLU A 825 74.57 -27.30 -10.52
N GLU A 826 73.53 -27.00 -11.30
CA GLU A 826 73.59 -25.93 -12.29
C GLU A 826 73.79 -24.58 -11.61
N MET A 827 72.97 -24.25 -10.61
CA MET A 827 73.07 -22.99 -9.84
C MET A 827 74.42 -22.83 -9.11
N LYS A 828 75.07 -23.93 -8.75
CA LYS A 828 76.39 -23.92 -8.09
C LYS A 828 77.51 -23.42 -8.99
N SER A 829 77.40 -23.61 -10.30
CA SER A 829 78.46 -23.23 -11.25
C SER A 829 78.49 -21.71 -11.52
N LEU A 830 79.68 -21.11 -11.46
CA LEU A 830 79.88 -19.65 -11.57
C LEU A 830 79.76 -19.10 -12.98
N ASP A 831 79.70 -19.97 -13.99
CA ASP A 831 79.63 -19.54 -15.38
C ASP A 831 78.23 -19.02 -15.70
N MET A 832 78.09 -17.70 -15.67
CA MET A 832 76.93 -16.94 -16.14
C MET A 832 77.24 -16.26 -17.48
N ASN A 833 78.31 -16.68 -18.17
CA ASN A 833 78.61 -16.16 -19.49
C ASN A 833 77.50 -16.60 -20.45
N ILE A 834 76.78 -15.63 -21.01
CA ILE A 834 75.60 -15.86 -21.85
C ILE A 834 75.95 -16.77 -23.02
N ALA A 835 77.19 -16.73 -23.53
CA ALA A 835 77.67 -17.57 -24.62
C ALA A 835 77.60 -19.07 -24.31
N ASN A 836 77.74 -19.46 -23.03
CA ASN A 836 77.80 -20.85 -22.58
C ASN A 836 76.77 -21.18 -21.48
N ILE A 837 75.78 -20.31 -21.27
CA ILE A 837 74.80 -20.46 -20.19
C ILE A 837 73.85 -21.62 -20.49
N SER A 838 73.52 -22.45 -19.49
CA SER A 838 72.50 -23.49 -19.66
C SER A 838 71.12 -22.87 -19.87
N ALA A 839 70.18 -23.61 -20.46
CA ALA A 839 68.83 -23.12 -20.73
C ALA A 839 68.11 -22.71 -19.43
N GLU A 840 68.37 -23.42 -18.34
CA GLU A 840 67.82 -23.21 -17.01
C GLU A 840 68.37 -21.93 -16.39
N LYS A 841 69.69 -21.73 -16.42
CA LYS A 841 70.34 -20.49 -15.98
C LYS A 841 69.97 -19.29 -16.85
N ALA A 842 69.67 -19.50 -18.13
CA ALA A 842 69.18 -18.46 -19.02
C ALA A 842 67.83 -17.91 -18.52
N ASN A 843 66.97 -18.76 -17.96
CA ASN A 843 65.71 -18.32 -17.33
C ASN A 843 65.97 -17.50 -16.05
N VAL A 844 66.95 -17.89 -15.24
CA VAL A 844 67.34 -17.15 -14.02
C VAL A 844 67.86 -15.76 -14.39
N ALA A 845 68.73 -15.68 -15.40
CA ALA A 845 69.24 -14.43 -15.92
C ALA A 845 68.11 -13.58 -16.53
N PHE A 846 67.20 -14.20 -17.29
CA PHE A 846 66.03 -13.55 -17.86
C PHE A 846 65.17 -12.88 -16.79
N VAL A 847 64.79 -13.63 -15.74
CA VAL A 847 63.93 -13.10 -14.68
C VAL A 847 64.64 -11.95 -14.01
N ASN A 848 65.85 -12.17 -13.49
CA ASN A 848 66.58 -11.17 -12.72
C ASN A 848 66.82 -9.87 -13.51
N GLU A 849 67.15 -9.97 -14.80
CA GLU A 849 67.38 -8.80 -15.65
C GLU A 849 66.08 -8.04 -15.97
N ASN A 850 64.98 -8.78 -16.21
CA ASN A 850 63.72 -8.17 -16.61
C ASN A 850 62.85 -7.72 -15.43
N THR A 851 63.01 -8.30 -14.23
CA THR A 851 62.25 -7.90 -13.02
C THR A 851 62.40 -6.40 -12.79
N HIS A 852 63.64 -5.92 -12.70
CA HIS A 852 63.92 -4.52 -12.37
C HIS A 852 63.85 -3.59 -13.56
N ARG A 853 64.24 -4.05 -14.76
CA ARG A 853 64.27 -3.18 -15.94
C ARG A 853 62.90 -2.96 -16.57
N ASN A 854 62.06 -3.99 -16.62
CA ASN A 854 60.87 -3.98 -17.47
C ASN A 854 59.59 -4.33 -16.68
N TYR A 855 59.62 -5.36 -15.83
CA TYR A 855 58.42 -5.83 -15.13
C TYR A 855 57.90 -4.83 -14.09
N ILE A 856 58.74 -4.43 -13.13
CA ILE A 856 58.35 -3.49 -12.07
C ILE A 856 57.88 -2.14 -12.65
N PRO A 857 58.63 -1.48 -13.57
CA PRO A 857 58.17 -0.22 -14.16
C PRO A 857 56.84 -0.34 -14.91
N THR A 858 56.60 -1.47 -15.60
CA THR A 858 55.33 -1.68 -16.31
C THR A 858 54.16 -1.86 -15.33
N MET A 859 54.39 -2.55 -14.20
CA MET A 859 53.38 -2.67 -13.13
C MET A 859 53.12 -1.33 -12.44
N GLU A 860 54.14 -0.47 -12.26
CA GLU A 860 53.95 0.89 -11.76
C GLU A 860 53.11 1.74 -12.72
N GLU A 861 53.34 1.64 -14.03
CA GLU A 861 52.52 2.32 -15.04
C GLU A 861 51.07 1.83 -15.01
N LEU A 862 50.84 0.52 -14.82
CA LEU A 862 49.51 -0.05 -14.67
C LEU A 862 48.82 0.43 -13.39
N LEU A 863 49.53 0.50 -12.26
CA LEU A 863 49.02 1.04 -11.00
C LEU A 863 48.61 2.51 -11.16
N LEU A 864 49.44 3.34 -11.80
CA LEU A 864 49.11 4.74 -12.07
C LEU A 864 47.83 4.89 -12.91
N LYS A 865 47.58 3.97 -13.86
CA LYS A 865 46.34 3.96 -14.64
C LYS A 865 45.11 3.62 -13.78
N TYR A 866 45.24 2.66 -12.86
CA TYR A 866 44.17 2.37 -11.91
C TYR A 866 43.93 3.55 -10.94
N GLU A 867 44.98 4.17 -10.42
CA GLU A 867 44.89 5.35 -9.55
C GLU A 867 44.22 6.53 -10.25
N ASN A 868 44.61 6.83 -11.49
CA ASN A 868 43.98 7.88 -12.30
C ASN A 868 42.48 7.62 -12.55
N ASN A 869 42.09 6.36 -12.77
CA ASN A 869 40.68 5.98 -12.88
C ASN A 869 39.92 6.25 -11.57
N VAL A 870 40.52 5.91 -10.41
CA VAL A 870 39.94 6.20 -9.09
C VAL A 870 39.86 7.71 -8.83
N GLU A 871 40.90 8.48 -9.20
CA GLU A 871 40.92 9.94 -9.04
C GLU A 871 39.87 10.63 -9.92
N SER A 872 39.74 10.20 -11.19
CA SER A 872 38.71 10.73 -12.11
C SER A 872 37.30 10.52 -11.57
N PHE A 873 37.05 9.37 -10.94
CA PHE A 873 35.81 9.08 -10.24
C PHE A 873 35.63 9.96 -9.00
N GLY A 874 36.68 10.15 -8.19
CA GLY A 874 36.66 11.07 -7.04
C GLY A 874 36.34 12.52 -7.43
N ASN A 875 36.83 12.97 -8.58
CA ASN A 875 36.51 14.28 -9.14
C ASN A 875 35.05 14.37 -9.59
N LEU A 876 34.52 13.35 -10.28
CA LEU A 876 33.10 13.27 -10.65
C LEU A 876 32.18 13.26 -9.43
N ALA A 877 32.57 12.51 -8.38
CA ALA A 877 31.89 12.45 -7.10
C ALA A 877 31.82 13.82 -6.43
N THR A 878 32.96 14.51 -6.35
CA THR A 878 33.08 15.86 -5.78
C THR A 878 32.23 16.87 -6.54
N GLN A 879 32.27 16.85 -7.88
CA GLN A 879 31.43 17.71 -8.72
C GLN A 879 29.93 17.44 -8.51
N SER A 880 29.54 16.17 -8.38
CA SER A 880 28.15 15.77 -8.11
C SER A 880 27.67 16.29 -6.76
N VAL A 881 28.48 16.18 -5.71
CA VAL A 881 28.19 16.74 -4.37
C VAL A 881 28.06 18.26 -4.41
N GLN A 882 28.93 18.96 -5.16
CA GLN A 882 28.85 20.42 -5.33
C GLN A 882 27.54 20.84 -6.02
N VAL A 883 27.14 20.16 -7.09
CA VAL A 883 25.87 20.42 -7.80
C VAL A 883 24.66 20.20 -6.88
N ILE A 884 24.65 19.14 -6.08
CA ILE A 884 23.58 18.89 -5.10
C ILE A 884 23.55 19.98 -4.03
N THR A 885 24.71 20.34 -3.49
CA THR A 885 24.80 21.35 -2.45
C THR A 885 24.28 22.69 -2.97
N ALA A 886 24.60 23.03 -4.23
CA ALA A 886 24.04 24.19 -4.91
C ALA A 886 22.51 24.08 -5.11
N LEU A 887 21.99 22.94 -5.56
CA LEU A 887 20.55 22.70 -5.70
C LEU A 887 19.80 22.79 -4.36
N ASN A 888 20.37 22.22 -3.29
CA ASN A 888 19.83 22.30 -1.94
C ASN A 888 19.90 23.72 -1.38
N ALA A 889 20.96 24.48 -1.66
CA ALA A 889 21.06 25.88 -1.30
C ALA A 889 20.00 26.72 -2.04
N ILE A 890 19.81 26.49 -3.34
CA ILE A 890 18.75 27.12 -4.13
C ILE A 890 17.37 26.77 -3.56
N LEU A 891 17.14 25.50 -3.20
CA LEU A 891 15.92 25.04 -2.55
C LEU A 891 15.71 25.78 -1.23
N LEU A 892 16.72 25.87 -0.38
CA LEU A 892 16.67 26.57 0.90
C LEU A 892 16.35 28.05 0.72
N VAL A 893 16.98 28.71 -0.26
CA VAL A 893 16.74 30.13 -0.59
C VAL A 893 15.32 30.33 -1.12
N LEU A 894 14.85 29.50 -2.05
CA LEU A 894 13.48 29.57 -2.57
C LEU A 894 12.45 29.31 -1.47
N THR A 895 12.68 28.30 -0.63
CA THR A 895 11.79 27.97 0.49
C THR A 895 11.76 29.11 1.50
N SER A 896 12.93 29.65 1.87
CA SER A 896 13.06 30.79 2.78
C SER A 896 12.39 32.03 2.19
N PHE A 897 12.57 32.32 0.90
CA PHE A 897 11.92 33.43 0.21
C PHE A 897 10.40 33.27 0.20
N PHE A 898 9.86 32.09 -0.10
CA PHE A 898 8.42 31.85 -0.08
C PHE A 898 7.85 31.89 1.35
N VAL A 899 8.58 31.37 2.34
CA VAL A 899 8.19 31.46 3.76
C VAL A 899 8.20 32.92 4.19
N LEU A 900 9.30 33.65 4.01
CA LEU A 900 9.45 35.06 4.39
C LEU A 900 8.48 35.99 3.65
N ARG A 901 8.17 35.73 2.37
CA ARG A 901 7.18 36.51 1.61
C ARG A 901 5.75 36.26 2.11
N ASN A 902 5.44 35.04 2.54
CA ASN A 902 4.10 34.68 3.02
C ASN A 902 3.94 34.83 4.54
N LEU A 903 5.03 34.97 5.29
CA LEU A 903 5.02 35.15 6.74
C LEU A 903 4.27 36.43 7.16
N PRO A 904 4.42 37.61 6.50
CA PRO A 904 3.65 38.80 6.84
C PRO A 904 2.15 38.62 6.61
N ARG A 905 1.77 37.91 5.53
CA ARG A 905 0.36 37.61 5.22
C ARG A 905 -0.23 36.61 6.21
N SER A 906 0.55 35.59 6.58
CA SER A 906 0.16 34.58 7.56
C SER A 906 0.10 35.18 8.96
N LEU A 907 1.03 36.07 9.33
CA LEU A 907 1.04 36.84 10.57
C LEU A 907 -0.11 37.82 10.62
N LYS A 908 -0.48 38.49 9.52
CA LYS A 908 -1.71 39.31 9.47
C LYS A 908 -2.97 38.47 9.65
N ALA A 909 -3.06 37.29 9.03
CA ALA A 909 -4.17 36.37 9.21
C ALA A 909 -4.23 35.76 10.63
N LEU A 910 -3.05 35.48 11.23
CA LEU A 910 -2.92 35.03 12.61
C LEU A 910 -3.22 36.16 13.59
N GLN A 911 -2.79 37.39 13.33
CA GLN A 911 -3.16 38.57 14.10
C GLN A 911 -4.67 38.77 14.02
N PHE A 912 -5.31 38.63 12.86
CA PHE A 912 -6.77 38.72 12.76
C PHE A 912 -7.49 37.59 13.52
N ARG A 913 -6.99 36.35 13.45
CA ARG A 913 -7.52 35.23 14.23
C ARG A 913 -7.24 35.37 15.72
N HIS A 914 -6.09 35.89 16.10
CA HIS A 914 -5.70 36.14 17.48
C HIS A 914 -6.44 37.36 18.02
N LEU A 915 -6.71 38.40 17.21
CA LEU A 915 -7.62 39.48 17.58
C LEU A 915 -9.02 38.92 17.78
N GLY A 916 -9.52 38.08 16.86
CA GLY A 916 -10.84 37.45 17.00
C GLY A 916 -10.94 36.52 18.22
N CYS A 917 -9.90 35.73 18.49
CA CYS A 917 -9.82 34.83 19.64
C CYS A 917 -9.56 35.59 20.96
N SER A 918 -8.69 36.59 20.97
CA SER A 918 -8.45 37.45 22.15
C SER A 918 -9.64 38.35 22.42
N PHE A 919 -10.34 38.86 21.41
CA PHE A 919 -11.60 39.58 21.60
C PHE A 919 -12.66 38.61 22.15
N GLY A 920 -12.80 37.41 21.58
CA GLY A 920 -13.70 36.37 22.10
C GLY A 920 -13.35 35.84 23.49
N MET A 921 -12.08 35.87 23.91
CA MET A 921 -11.63 35.43 25.25
C MET A 921 -11.53 36.57 26.27
N SER A 922 -11.40 37.83 25.84
CA SER A 922 -11.35 39.02 26.72
C SER A 922 -12.73 39.60 27.02
N LEU A 923 -13.73 39.25 26.22
CA LEU A 923 -15.13 39.56 26.51
C LEU A 923 -15.54 38.85 27.81
N PRO A 924 -15.84 39.60 28.90
CA PRO A 924 -16.27 39.00 30.15
C PRO A 924 -17.51 38.14 29.91
N ARG A 925 -17.57 36.97 30.55
CA ARG A 925 -18.62 35.96 30.33
C ARG A 925 -20.06 36.54 30.39
N ASN A 926 -20.25 37.52 31.26
CA ASN A 926 -21.52 38.22 31.46
C ASN A 926 -21.90 39.11 30.26
N VAL A 927 -20.90 39.66 29.57
CA VAL A 927 -21.08 40.48 28.36
C VAL A 927 -21.36 39.60 27.16
N CYS A 928 -20.70 38.44 27.01
CA CYS A 928 -21.04 37.45 25.99
C CYS A 928 -22.48 36.93 26.13
N GLN A 929 -22.95 36.65 27.36
CA GLN A 929 -24.34 36.26 27.59
C GLN A 929 -25.32 37.38 27.27
N LYS A 930 -24.99 38.63 27.62
CA LYS A 930 -25.83 39.79 27.28
C LYS A 930 -25.87 40.07 25.79
N LEU A 931 -24.74 39.96 25.09
CA LEU A 931 -24.69 40.09 23.63
C LEU A 931 -25.44 38.96 22.93
N PHE A 932 -25.30 37.72 23.40
CA PHE A 932 -26.04 36.60 22.86
C PHE A 932 -27.55 36.82 23.01
N LYS A 933 -28.00 37.20 24.22
CA LYS A 933 -29.40 37.51 24.49
C LYS A 933 -29.90 38.71 23.68
N TYR A 934 -29.08 39.74 23.51
CA TYR A 934 -29.39 40.90 22.67
C TYR A 934 -29.54 40.52 21.18
N TYR A 935 -28.69 39.65 20.66
CA TYR A 935 -28.82 39.17 19.28
C TYR A 935 -29.99 38.21 19.08
N GLU A 936 -30.30 37.39 20.09
CA GLU A 936 -31.49 36.54 20.11
C GLU A 936 -32.77 37.39 20.13
N ASP A 937 -32.78 38.47 20.92
CA ASP A 937 -33.86 39.47 20.93
C ASP A 937 -33.96 40.21 19.59
N ILE A 938 -32.85 40.54 18.93
CA ILE A 938 -32.85 41.14 17.58
C ILE A 938 -33.37 40.15 16.53
N GLU A 939 -32.94 38.89 16.57
CA GLU A 939 -33.42 37.87 15.64
C GLU A 939 -34.92 37.62 15.80
N LEU A 940 -35.40 37.65 17.05
CA LEU A 940 -36.83 37.59 17.37
C LEU A 940 -37.56 38.83 16.84
N GLN A 941 -37.00 40.03 17.02
CA GLN A 941 -37.59 41.28 16.49
C GLN A 941 -37.61 41.32 14.96
N MET A 942 -36.58 40.80 14.29
CA MET A 942 -36.59 40.70 12.82
C MET A 942 -37.63 39.70 12.34
N LYS A 943 -37.83 38.57 13.05
CA LYS A 943 -38.93 37.65 12.73
C LYS A 943 -40.30 38.27 12.93
N ILE A 944 -40.49 39.05 14.01
CA ILE A 944 -41.73 39.78 14.24
C ILE A 944 -41.98 40.80 13.11
N LEU A 945 -40.95 41.52 12.67
CA LEU A 945 -41.05 42.44 11.54
C LEU A 945 -41.33 41.73 10.21
N GLU A 946 -40.72 40.57 9.96
CA GLU A 946 -41.02 39.75 8.77
C GLU A 946 -42.45 39.22 8.80
N ASP A 947 -42.95 38.79 9.98
CA ASP A 947 -44.32 38.34 10.17
C ASP A 947 -45.32 39.51 10.03
N GLU A 948 -45.00 40.71 10.54
CA GLU A 948 -45.80 41.93 10.35
C GLU A 948 -45.80 42.42 8.89
N GLU A 949 -44.67 42.34 8.17
CA GLU A 949 -44.61 42.63 6.73
C GLU A 949 -45.42 41.61 5.92
N LEU A 950 -45.40 40.33 6.31
CA LEU A 950 -46.22 39.29 5.69
C LEU A 950 -47.71 39.54 5.94
N GLU A 951 -48.08 39.95 7.16
CA GLU A 951 -49.46 40.31 7.51
C GLU A 951 -49.93 41.58 6.78
N GLN A 952 -49.08 42.60 6.65
CA GLN A 952 -49.35 43.79 5.84
C GLN A 952 -49.46 43.48 4.34
N GLN A 953 -48.63 42.57 3.81
CA GLN A 953 -48.75 42.11 2.44
C GLN A 953 -50.06 41.33 2.21
N ASN A 954 -50.47 40.49 3.16
CA ASN A 954 -51.74 39.78 3.11
C ASN A 954 -52.94 40.75 3.20
N LEU A 955 -52.85 41.79 4.02
CA LEU A 955 -53.85 42.86 4.09
C LEU A 955 -53.92 43.69 2.80
N LEU A 956 -52.78 44.02 2.21
CA LEU A 956 -52.71 44.74 0.93
C LEU A 956 -53.20 43.87 -0.24
N GLN A 957 -52.97 42.56 -0.20
CA GLN A 957 -53.57 41.63 -1.16
C GLN A 957 -55.08 41.54 -0.96
N GLY A 958 -55.56 41.44 0.28
CA GLY A 958 -57.00 41.44 0.57
C GLY A 958 -57.71 42.73 0.12
N LEU A 959 -57.09 43.90 0.35
CA LEU A 959 -57.57 45.19 -0.14
C LEU A 959 -57.49 45.31 -1.66
N GLY A 960 -56.46 44.72 -2.29
CA GLY A 960 -56.32 44.65 -3.74
C GLY A 960 -57.43 43.82 -4.39
N ASP A 961 -57.84 42.73 -3.74
CA ASP A 961 -58.96 41.88 -4.18
C ASP A 961 -60.30 42.59 -3.97
N GLU A 962 -60.48 43.35 -2.89
CA GLU A 962 -61.66 44.22 -2.66
C GLU A 962 -61.75 45.35 -3.69
N PHE A 963 -60.62 46.00 -4.01
CA PHE A 963 -60.56 47.05 -5.03
C PHE A 963 -60.76 46.49 -6.44
N ALA A 964 -60.30 45.27 -6.72
CA ALA A 964 -60.53 44.59 -7.98
C ALA A 964 -62.01 44.23 -8.16
N GLU A 965 -62.70 43.79 -7.10
CA GLU A 965 -64.16 43.60 -7.09
C GLU A 965 -64.94 44.92 -7.28
N GLU A 966 -64.43 46.04 -6.75
CA GLU A 966 -65.07 47.35 -6.90
C GLU A 966 -64.81 47.99 -8.28
N ILE A 967 -63.68 47.70 -8.91
CA ILE A 967 -63.40 48.06 -10.30
C ILE A 967 -64.24 47.20 -11.27
N GLU A 968 -64.41 45.90 -11.02
CA GLU A 968 -65.33 45.06 -11.82
C GLU A 968 -66.80 45.47 -11.67
N ARG A 969 -67.20 46.08 -10.54
CA ARG A 969 -68.54 46.69 -10.40
C ARG A 969 -68.71 47.99 -11.17
N ASN A 970 -67.66 48.78 -11.35
CA ASN A 970 -67.74 50.11 -11.96
C ASN A 970 -67.45 50.15 -13.47
N ASP A 971 -66.90 49.09 -14.07
CA ASP A 971 -66.55 49.06 -15.51
C ASP A 971 -67.69 48.64 -16.47
N SER A 972 -68.95 48.70 -16.02
CA SER A 972 -70.15 48.57 -16.89
C SER A 972 -70.60 49.91 -17.49
N GLY A 973 -69.66 50.80 -17.87
CA GLY A 973 -69.94 52.15 -18.35
C GLY A 973 -68.98 52.70 -19.42
N SER A 974 -69.33 52.47 -20.69
CA SER A 974 -68.98 53.24 -21.91
C SER A 974 -67.52 53.65 -22.21
N LEU A 975 -66.94 52.97 -23.21
CA LEU A 975 -66.24 53.50 -24.41
C LEU A 975 -65.92 55.00 -24.46
N VAL A 976 -64.62 55.36 -24.60
CA VAL A 976 -64.08 56.24 -25.67
C VAL A 976 -62.58 55.97 -25.90
N LYS A 977 -62.19 55.86 -27.18
CA LYS A 977 -60.84 55.71 -27.74
C LYS A 977 -59.97 56.98 -27.64
N GLY A 978 -58.65 56.80 -27.59
CA GLY A 978 -57.64 57.78 -28.05
C GLY A 978 -56.26 57.51 -27.44
N GLU A 979 -55.40 56.74 -28.11
CA GLU A 979 -54.23 57.24 -28.88
C GLU A 979 -53.22 58.12 -28.12
N GLY A 980 -51.98 57.61 -27.97
CA GLY A 980 -50.83 58.37 -28.48
C GLY A 980 -49.75 58.88 -27.51
N LYS A 981 -48.70 58.05 -27.39
CA LYS A 981 -47.25 58.38 -27.38
C LYS A 981 -46.51 58.84 -26.10
N PRO A 982 -45.20 58.51 -26.00
CA PRO A 982 -44.43 58.58 -24.76
C PRO A 982 -43.35 59.69 -24.75
N GLY A 983 -43.12 60.23 -23.56
CA GLY A 983 -41.99 61.07 -23.16
C GLY A 983 -42.17 61.39 -21.67
N GLY A 984 -41.17 61.47 -20.80
CA GLY A 984 -39.72 61.41 -20.90
C GLY A 984 -39.16 62.03 -19.61
N GLY A 985 -38.01 61.54 -19.11
CA GLY A 985 -37.21 62.17 -18.06
C GLY A 985 -37.70 61.93 -16.62
N ARG A 986 -36.89 62.11 -15.57
CA ARG A 986 -35.55 62.70 -15.43
C ARG A 986 -35.11 62.55 -13.95
N SER A 987 -33.81 62.74 -13.70
CA SER A 987 -33.21 63.30 -12.46
C SER A 987 -33.07 62.35 -11.26
N GLY A 988 -32.00 62.36 -10.46
CA GLY A 988 -30.78 63.19 -10.37
C GLY A 988 -29.81 62.48 -9.39
N ARG A 989 -28.48 62.44 -9.61
CA ARG A 989 -27.44 63.47 -9.46
C ARG A 989 -27.14 63.86 -7.99
N LYS A 990 -25.82 63.89 -7.70
CA LYS A 990 -25.07 64.57 -6.61
C LYS A 990 -24.79 63.71 -5.37
N ALA A 991 -23.67 63.85 -4.67
CA ALA A 991 -22.41 64.57 -4.90
C ALA A 991 -21.38 64.09 -3.87
N SER A 992 -20.14 64.43 -4.19
CA SER A 992 -18.85 64.23 -3.54
C SER A 992 -18.61 64.92 -2.19
N LEU A 993 -17.69 64.32 -1.41
CA LEU A 993 -16.65 64.94 -0.54
C LEU A 993 -17.16 65.75 0.68
N PRO A 994 -16.34 66.14 1.70
CA PRO A 994 -14.86 66.12 1.79
C PRO A 994 -14.23 65.75 3.18
N THR A 995 -12.88 65.69 3.23
CA THR A 995 -11.94 66.24 4.26
C THR A 995 -12.00 65.77 5.73
N SER A 996 -10.96 65.80 6.58
CA SER A 996 -9.50 66.06 6.54
C SER A 996 -8.97 65.95 7.99
N ARG A 997 -7.63 65.94 8.15
CA ARG A 997 -6.82 66.39 9.31
C ARG A 997 -6.78 65.44 10.52
N ASN A 998 -5.59 64.88 10.81
CA ASN A 998 -4.47 65.45 11.58
C ASN A 998 -4.84 65.67 13.06
N ASP A 999 -4.19 64.95 13.97
CA ASP A 999 -3.22 65.57 14.88
C ASP A 999 -2.46 64.50 15.70
N GLU A 1000 -1.24 64.89 16.03
CA GLU A 1000 -0.17 64.22 16.76
C GLU A 1000 -0.51 64.00 18.23
N ILE A 1001 0.02 62.93 18.85
CA ILE A 1001 0.44 62.93 20.26
C ILE A 1001 1.75 62.14 20.38
N GLU A 1002 2.79 62.85 20.80
CA GLU A 1002 4.10 62.38 21.26
C GLU A 1002 4.08 61.92 22.74
N ILE A 1003 5.26 61.44 23.18
CA ILE A 1003 5.72 61.12 24.56
C ILE A 1003 5.52 59.64 24.91
N GLY A 1004 6.51 58.82 25.29
CA GLY A 1004 7.91 59.04 25.70
C GLY A 1004 8.26 58.00 26.80
N HIS A 1005 9.57 57.75 27.00
CA HIS A 1005 10.25 56.85 27.97
C HIS A 1005 10.48 55.38 27.54
N ASP A 1006 11.57 54.71 27.90
CA ASP A 1006 12.99 55.01 28.18
C ASP A 1006 13.62 53.64 28.56
N GLU A 1007 14.73 53.28 27.91
CA GLU A 1007 15.87 52.44 28.38
C GLU A 1007 15.67 51.04 29.03
N PRO A 1008 16.74 50.26 29.29
CA PRO A 1008 17.85 49.84 28.42
C PRO A 1008 18.03 48.30 28.44
N VAL A 1009 18.81 47.73 27.52
CA VAL A 1009 19.43 46.41 27.75
C VAL A 1009 20.89 46.45 27.30
N ASP A 1010 21.73 46.10 28.26
CA ASP A 1010 23.18 46.09 28.25
C ASP A 1010 23.84 45.18 27.21
N ASP A 1011 25.04 45.63 26.84
CA ASP A 1011 26.20 44.89 26.37
C ASP A 1011 26.40 43.53 27.05
N PHE A 1012 26.86 42.52 26.31
CA PHE A 1012 27.98 41.67 26.74
C PHE A 1012 28.58 40.86 25.56
N ASN A 1013 29.72 41.35 25.09
CA ASN A 1013 30.96 40.66 24.72
C ASN A 1013 30.99 39.54 23.66
N HIS A 1014 31.63 39.93 22.55
CA HIS A 1014 32.64 39.18 21.80
C HIS A 1014 33.66 38.43 22.68
N VAL A 1015 33.93 37.16 22.35
CA VAL A 1015 35.20 36.43 22.58
C VAL A 1015 35.40 35.44 21.40
N PRO A 1016 36.65 35.19 20.94
CA PRO A 1016 36.97 34.98 19.54
C PRO A 1016 37.12 33.50 19.13
N LEU A 1017 37.01 33.28 17.82
CA LEU A 1017 37.45 32.07 17.13
C LEU A 1017 38.96 31.91 17.28
N THR A 1018 39.40 30.95 18.09
CA THR A 1018 40.78 30.45 18.06
C THR A 1018 40.92 29.41 16.95
N LEU A 1019 41.85 29.69 16.03
CA LEU A 1019 42.43 28.75 15.08
C LEU A 1019 43.16 27.65 15.86
N GLU A 1020 42.57 26.46 15.94
CA GLU A 1020 43.29 25.25 16.34
C GLU A 1020 42.54 24.07 15.73
N ASN A 1021 43.04 23.56 14.59
CA ASN A 1021 42.81 22.22 14.00
C ASN A 1021 43.22 22.18 12.51
N VAL A 1022 44.47 22.55 12.19
CA VAL A 1022 45.07 22.31 10.85
C VAL A 1022 46.40 21.53 10.91
N GLU A 1023 46.92 21.20 12.10
CA GLU A 1023 48.10 20.33 12.23
C GLU A 1023 47.75 18.97 12.85
N MET A 1024 47.02 18.13 12.11
CA MET A 1024 46.92 16.71 12.48
C MET A 1024 46.65 15.79 11.27
N TYR A 1025 47.21 16.07 10.10
CA TYR A 1025 47.09 15.19 8.92
C TYR A 1025 48.37 15.03 8.07
N THR A 1026 49.56 15.38 8.60
CA THR A 1026 50.84 15.23 7.89
C THR A 1026 51.95 14.56 8.71
N LYS A 1027 51.59 13.59 9.58
CA LYS A 1027 52.57 12.81 10.38
C LYS A 1027 52.27 11.30 10.45
N ALA A 1028 51.89 10.69 9.33
CA ALA A 1028 51.68 9.24 9.26
C ALA A 1028 52.26 8.60 7.99
N ASN A 1029 53.41 9.10 7.50
CA ASN A 1029 54.08 8.50 6.35
C ASN A 1029 55.60 8.50 6.55
N ASP A 1030 56.05 7.76 7.57
CA ASP A 1030 57.45 7.32 7.72
C ASP A 1030 57.54 6.36 8.91
N LYS A 1031 57.20 5.07 8.68
CA LYS A 1031 57.74 3.89 9.39
C LYS A 1031 56.93 2.65 9.03
N TYR A 1032 57.38 1.94 8.00
CA TYR A 1032 57.23 0.48 7.97
C TYR A 1032 58.56 -0.10 7.54
N THR A 1033 59.28 -0.63 8.53
CA THR A 1033 60.46 -1.47 8.35
C THR A 1033 60.02 -2.87 7.91
N THR A 1034 60.81 -3.46 7.02
CA THR A 1034 60.69 -4.78 6.37
C THR A 1034 60.42 -5.98 7.29
N ASP A 1035 60.48 -5.81 8.61
CA ASP A 1035 60.36 -6.85 9.63
C ASP A 1035 58.91 -7.18 10.04
N GLU A 1036 57.94 -6.28 9.76
CA GLU A 1036 56.51 -6.52 10.08
C GLU A 1036 55.76 -7.29 8.99
N MET A 1037 56.16 -7.17 7.72
CA MET A 1037 55.55 -7.94 6.63
C MET A 1037 55.86 -9.44 6.72
N LEU A 1038 57.02 -9.81 7.25
CA LEU A 1038 57.40 -11.22 7.48
C LEU A 1038 56.60 -11.89 8.61
N LYS A 1039 56.05 -11.11 9.56
CA LYS A 1039 55.25 -11.64 10.67
C LYS A 1039 53.79 -11.92 10.30
N LEU A 1040 53.25 -11.25 9.28
CA LEU A 1040 51.87 -11.47 8.82
C LEU A 1040 51.72 -12.75 7.98
N HIS A 1041 52.77 -13.20 7.29
CA HIS A 1041 52.74 -14.47 6.55
C HIS A 1041 52.86 -15.72 7.44
N ALA A 1042 53.49 -15.61 8.61
CA ALA A 1042 53.67 -16.74 9.53
C ALA A 1042 52.39 -17.12 10.32
N ALA A 1043 51.35 -16.30 10.29
CA ALA A 1043 50.11 -16.51 11.04
C ALA A 1043 49.04 -17.35 10.29
N GLY A 1044 49.33 -17.80 9.06
CA GLY A 1044 48.36 -18.43 8.15
C GLY A 1044 48.52 -19.93 7.89
N SER A 1045 49.22 -20.69 8.73
CA SER A 1045 49.37 -22.15 8.55
C SER A 1045 48.71 -22.94 9.68
N PRO A 1046 47.65 -23.73 9.44
CA PRO A 1046 47.08 -24.62 10.42
C PRO A 1046 47.66 -26.03 10.23
N ASP A 1047 48.63 -26.43 11.07
CA ASP A 1047 49.05 -27.82 11.17
C ASP A 1047 48.85 -28.39 12.59
N THR A 1048 48.05 -29.47 12.62
CA THR A 1048 48.16 -30.68 13.46
C THR A 1048 47.81 -30.67 14.96
N LEU A 1049 46.73 -31.40 15.26
CA LEU A 1049 46.47 -32.22 16.46
C LEU A 1049 45.27 -33.12 16.11
N GLY A 1050 45.25 -34.45 16.18
CA GLY A 1050 46.20 -35.47 16.58
C GLY A 1050 45.56 -36.84 16.28
N ALA A 1051 46.38 -37.86 16.08
CA ALA A 1051 45.97 -39.22 15.75
C ALA A 1051 45.27 -39.95 16.93
N LYS A 1052 44.19 -40.70 16.63
CA LYS A 1052 43.85 -41.96 17.35
C LYS A 1052 43.01 -42.91 16.49
N LYS A 1053 43.71 -43.96 16.03
CA LYS A 1053 43.36 -45.38 15.78
C LYS A 1053 41.90 -45.85 15.58
N ASN A 1054 41.80 -46.64 14.50
CA ASN A 1054 41.06 -47.91 14.31
C ASN A 1054 39.56 -47.87 13.99
N ALA A 1055 39.21 -48.20 12.74
CA ALA A 1055 38.54 -49.45 12.40
C ALA A 1055 38.48 -49.62 10.86
N THR A 1056 39.16 -50.66 10.39
CA THR A 1056 39.01 -51.31 9.08
C THR A 1056 37.61 -51.90 8.93
N GLU A 1057 36.91 -51.62 7.82
CA GLU A 1057 36.00 -52.59 7.21
C GLU A 1057 35.73 -52.27 5.72
N GLU A 1058 35.43 -53.33 4.99
CA GLU A 1058 35.57 -53.57 3.55
C GLU A 1058 34.74 -52.66 2.63
N ILE A 1059 35.35 -52.26 1.50
CA ILE A 1059 34.62 -51.81 0.31
C ILE A 1059 34.67 -52.93 -0.73
N GLN A 1060 33.54 -53.59 -0.94
CA GLN A 1060 33.28 -54.47 -2.08
C GLN A 1060 32.67 -53.67 -3.23
N VAL A 1061 33.15 -53.97 -4.44
CA VAL A 1061 32.81 -53.38 -5.72
C VAL A 1061 31.71 -54.20 -6.43
N ARG A 1062 30.78 -53.48 -7.11
CA ARG A 1062 29.84 -53.88 -8.21
C ARG A 1062 28.58 -54.71 -7.84
N PRO A 1063 27.55 -54.80 -8.74
CA PRO A 1063 27.08 -53.91 -9.82
C PRO A 1063 25.54 -53.71 -9.85
N SER A 1064 25.10 -52.92 -10.83
CA SER A 1064 23.74 -52.64 -11.32
C SER A 1064 22.83 -53.83 -11.64
N THR A 1065 21.51 -53.70 -11.37
CA THR A 1065 20.41 -54.34 -12.13
C THR A 1065 19.10 -53.53 -12.11
N SER A 1066 18.49 -53.47 -13.30
CA SER A 1066 17.09 -53.13 -13.69
C SER A 1066 16.03 -54.00 -12.97
N ALA A 1067 14.71 -53.77 -12.90
CA ALA A 1067 13.69 -53.21 -13.81
C ALA A 1067 12.32 -53.08 -13.07
N LEU A 1068 11.33 -52.33 -13.62
CA LEU A 1068 9.94 -52.76 -13.96
C LEU A 1068 8.81 -51.71 -13.81
N PHE A 1069 7.87 -51.82 -14.77
CA PHE A 1069 6.55 -51.17 -14.99
C PHE A 1069 6.57 -49.76 -15.61
N GLY A 1070 5.92 -49.47 -16.76
CA GLY A 1070 4.99 -50.21 -17.62
C GLY A 1070 4.00 -49.20 -18.24
N ARG A 1071 4.06 -48.99 -19.56
CA ARG A 1071 3.08 -48.19 -20.34
C ARG A 1071 2.13 -49.13 -21.08
N PRO A 1072 0.90 -48.67 -21.40
CA PRO A 1072 0.22 -49.14 -22.61
C PRO A 1072 -0.07 -47.99 -23.60
N GLY A 1073 -0.01 -48.35 -24.88
CA GLY A 1073 -0.14 -47.47 -26.03
C GLY A 1073 -1.56 -47.34 -26.60
N ARG A 1074 -1.61 -46.58 -27.70
CA ARG A 1074 -2.76 -46.15 -28.51
C ARG A 1074 -3.54 -47.29 -29.17
N GLY A 1075 -4.82 -47.01 -29.45
CA GLY A 1075 -5.64 -47.68 -30.48
C GLY A 1075 -6.52 -46.67 -31.22
N SER A 1076 -6.64 -46.84 -32.54
CA SER A 1076 -7.31 -46.00 -33.54
C SER A 1076 -8.64 -46.60 -34.02
N SER A 1077 -9.63 -45.77 -34.43
CA SER A 1077 -10.61 -46.08 -35.49
C SER A 1077 -11.47 -44.85 -35.88
N SER A 1078 -12.06 -44.89 -37.08
CA SER A 1078 -12.40 -43.78 -38.02
C SER A 1078 -13.92 -43.37 -38.03
N PRO A 1079 -14.53 -42.82 -39.13
CA PRO A 1079 -15.02 -41.43 -39.40
C PRO A 1079 -16.58 -41.36 -39.62
N PRO A 1080 -17.27 -40.53 -40.47
CA PRO A 1080 -17.11 -39.16 -41.06
C PRO A 1080 -18.40 -38.25 -41.00
N ARG A 1081 -18.31 -36.98 -41.49
CA ARG A 1081 -19.28 -36.21 -42.36
C ARG A 1081 -19.60 -34.75 -41.92
N GLY A 1082 -19.60 -33.84 -42.92
CA GLY A 1082 -20.67 -32.82 -43.08
C GLY A 1082 -20.30 -31.32 -43.06
N ARG A 1083 -20.08 -30.73 -44.24
CA ARG A 1083 -20.23 -29.29 -44.57
C ARG A 1083 -21.74 -28.90 -44.66
N PRO A 1084 -22.20 -27.61 -44.68
CA PRO A 1084 -21.71 -26.55 -45.60
C PRO A 1084 -21.83 -25.04 -45.22
N ARG A 1085 -21.06 -24.24 -45.99
CA ARG A 1085 -21.20 -22.86 -46.58
C ARG A 1085 -22.15 -21.77 -46.01
N SER A 1086 -21.60 -20.55 -45.89
CA SER A 1086 -21.89 -19.31 -46.69
C SER A 1086 -20.81 -18.26 -46.32
N VAL A 1087 -20.00 -17.64 -47.21
CA VAL A 1087 -20.20 -16.67 -48.31
C VAL A 1087 -20.78 -15.32 -47.86
N SER A 1088 -19.92 -14.29 -47.76
CA SER A 1088 -20.11 -13.00 -48.46
C SER A 1088 -18.79 -12.22 -48.56
N ASP A 1089 -18.58 -11.67 -49.75
CA ASP A 1089 -17.43 -10.95 -50.27
C ASP A 1089 -17.26 -9.52 -49.75
N GLY A 1090 -16.06 -8.95 -49.93
CA GLY A 1090 -15.94 -7.52 -50.24
C GLY A 1090 -14.59 -6.84 -49.98
N ARG A 1091 -13.72 -6.82 -51.01
CA ARG A 1091 -12.79 -5.75 -51.51
C ARG A 1091 -12.12 -4.79 -50.49
N GLY A 1092 -10.84 -4.44 -50.58
CA GLY A 1092 -9.79 -4.71 -51.57
C GLY A 1092 -8.60 -3.74 -51.46
N LYS A 1093 -7.55 -4.03 -52.25
CA LYS A 1093 -6.49 -3.16 -52.80
C LYS A 1093 -5.41 -2.57 -51.86
N SER A 1094 -4.21 -3.15 -51.97
CA SER A 1094 -2.88 -2.49 -51.95
C SER A 1094 -2.70 -1.58 -53.20
N PRO A 1095 -1.72 -0.64 -53.31
CA PRO A 1095 -0.26 -0.92 -53.35
C PRO A 1095 0.65 0.23 -52.79
N PRO A 1096 2.00 0.15 -52.91
CA PRO A 1096 2.99 0.93 -52.14
C PRO A 1096 3.59 2.10 -52.93
N GLU A 1097 4.26 3.03 -52.24
CA GLU A 1097 5.10 4.06 -52.87
C GLU A 1097 6.43 4.25 -52.11
N ASN A 1098 7.50 4.34 -52.91
CA ASN A 1098 8.88 4.68 -52.56
C ASN A 1098 9.16 6.14 -53.07
N PRO A 1099 10.31 6.75 -52.72
CA PRO A 1099 10.50 8.21 -52.58
C PRO A 1099 10.90 8.92 -53.89
N PRO A 1100 10.96 10.27 -53.90
CA PRO A 1100 12.28 10.94 -53.93
C PRO A 1100 12.30 12.37 -53.32
N ARG A 1101 13.49 12.93 -53.04
CA ARG A 1101 14.15 14.01 -53.84
C ARG A 1101 15.14 14.85 -52.99
N ASN A 1102 16.35 14.97 -53.53
CA ASN A 1102 17.36 15.98 -53.20
C ASN A 1102 16.88 17.39 -53.58
N GLU A 1103 17.32 18.41 -52.84
CA GLU A 1103 17.68 19.72 -53.38
C GLU A 1103 18.86 20.30 -52.57
N ALA A 1104 19.78 20.89 -53.31
CA ALA A 1104 21.05 21.47 -52.89
C ALA A 1104 21.02 23.00 -53.06
N SER A 1105 21.88 23.71 -52.33
CA SER A 1105 22.50 25.04 -52.59
C SER A 1105 22.82 25.71 -51.23
N ASP A 1106 23.89 26.47 -50.99
CA ASP A 1106 25.12 26.76 -51.71
C ASP A 1106 26.10 27.53 -50.78
N VAL A 1107 27.40 27.29 -50.97
CA VAL A 1107 28.52 28.26 -51.04
C VAL A 1107 28.86 29.16 -49.83
N GLU A 1108 30.03 28.92 -49.22
CA GLU A 1108 31.23 29.79 -49.33
C GLU A 1108 32.47 29.06 -48.75
N GLY A 1109 33.57 29.01 -49.52
CA GLY A 1109 34.94 28.69 -49.07
C GLY A 1109 35.89 29.82 -49.52
N PRO A 1110 37.21 29.65 -49.72
CA PRO A 1110 38.21 28.69 -49.20
C PRO A 1110 39.54 29.46 -48.85
N PRO A 1111 40.82 29.03 -49.08
CA PRO A 1111 41.46 27.71 -49.33
C PRO A 1111 42.85 27.45 -48.66
N GLY A 1112 43.36 26.22 -48.83
CA GLY A 1112 44.79 25.88 -49.02
C GLY A 1112 45.20 24.56 -48.35
N GLY A 1113 45.87 23.57 -48.96
CA GLY A 1113 46.41 23.34 -50.30
C GLY A 1113 47.05 21.93 -50.35
N PHE A 1114 46.88 21.23 -51.48
CA PHE A 1114 47.53 19.98 -51.92
C PHE A 1114 48.91 20.31 -52.56
N PRO A 1115 49.86 19.36 -52.88
CA PRO A 1115 49.64 18.24 -53.84
C PRO A 1115 50.49 16.94 -53.65
N ALA A 1116 50.07 15.77 -54.19
CA ALA A 1116 50.52 15.10 -55.45
C ALA A 1116 51.13 13.70 -55.11
N VAL A 1117 51.11 12.58 -55.88
CA VAL A 1117 50.72 12.22 -57.26
C VAL A 1117 50.82 10.67 -57.48
N CYS A 1118 49.85 10.12 -58.25
CA CYS A 1118 49.83 9.03 -59.27
C CYS A 1118 50.31 7.55 -59.11
N GLY A 1119 49.49 6.66 -59.72
CA GLY A 1119 49.89 5.54 -60.62
C GLY A 1119 49.34 4.15 -60.22
N ALA A 1120 48.20 3.63 -60.69
CA ALA A 1120 47.86 3.00 -62.00
C ALA A 1120 48.85 1.92 -62.51
N GLY A 1121 48.38 0.67 -62.68
CA GLY A 1121 49.09 -0.39 -63.42
C GLY A 1121 48.45 -1.78 -63.33
N SER A 1122 47.98 -2.28 -64.48
CA SER A 1122 47.35 -3.58 -64.77
C SER A 1122 48.35 -4.63 -65.31
N GLY A 1123 48.05 -5.93 -65.16
CA GLY A 1123 48.66 -7.06 -65.92
C GLY A 1123 48.63 -8.34 -65.06
N SER A 1124 47.83 -9.38 -65.35
CA SER A 1124 47.91 -10.41 -66.42
C SER A 1124 48.84 -11.59 -66.09
N GLU A 1125 48.42 -12.79 -66.52
CA GLU A 1125 49.10 -14.11 -66.46
C GLU A 1125 48.88 -14.86 -65.14
N GLY A 1126 48.54 -16.15 -65.06
CA GLY A 1126 48.50 -17.25 -66.03
C GLY A 1126 48.85 -18.55 -65.29
N GLU A 1127 48.29 -19.69 -65.70
CA GLU A 1127 48.62 -21.08 -65.29
C GLU A 1127 48.08 -21.53 -63.90
N GLY A 1128 47.40 -22.66 -63.69
CA GLY A 1128 47.24 -23.89 -64.47
C GLY A 1128 48.05 -25.02 -63.82
N GLY A 1129 47.40 -26.01 -63.17
CA GLY A 1129 48.09 -27.22 -62.70
C GLY A 1129 47.32 -28.07 -61.70
N HIS A 1130 46.92 -29.26 -62.16
CA HIS A 1130 46.20 -30.32 -61.46
C HIS A 1130 47.18 -31.50 -61.19
N LEU A 1131 46.82 -32.35 -60.22
CA LEU A 1131 47.09 -33.80 -60.09
C LEU A 1131 48.29 -34.36 -59.30
N GLU A 1132 47.94 -35.46 -58.60
CA GLU A 1132 48.69 -36.68 -58.21
C GLU A 1132 49.37 -36.80 -56.82
N ASP A 1133 48.64 -37.40 -55.86
CA ASP A 1133 48.66 -38.83 -55.42
C ASP A 1133 49.96 -39.55 -54.93
N LEU A 1134 49.72 -40.39 -53.87
CA LEU A 1134 50.44 -41.60 -53.37
C LEU A 1134 51.62 -41.37 -52.38
N ASP A 1135 51.85 -42.13 -51.29
CA ASP A 1135 51.37 -43.46 -50.87
C ASP A 1135 51.66 -43.78 -49.37
N ASP A 1136 50.95 -44.82 -48.88
CA ASP A 1136 51.30 -45.86 -47.89
C ASP A 1136 51.51 -45.60 -46.36
N ALA A 1137 50.67 -46.22 -45.51
CA ALA A 1137 50.87 -47.63 -45.07
C ALA A 1137 49.94 -48.08 -43.90
N THR A 1138 49.26 -49.22 -44.13
CA THR A 1138 48.96 -50.35 -43.21
C THR A 1138 47.83 -50.29 -42.13
N ASP A 1139 46.69 -50.87 -42.55
CA ASP A 1139 45.77 -51.87 -41.93
C ASP A 1139 46.45 -52.89 -40.96
N PRO A 1140 45.78 -53.83 -40.19
CA PRO A 1140 44.42 -54.37 -40.42
C PRO A 1140 43.56 -54.81 -39.20
N ASN A 1141 42.24 -54.92 -39.40
CA ASN A 1141 41.51 -56.21 -39.39
C ASN A 1141 39.96 -56.10 -39.36
N HIS A 1142 39.36 -56.45 -40.51
CA HIS A 1142 38.14 -57.25 -40.80
C HIS A 1142 36.89 -57.21 -39.87
N VAL A 1143 35.67 -56.78 -40.29
CA VAL A 1143 34.71 -57.24 -41.37
C VAL A 1143 33.82 -58.43 -40.87
N PRO A 1144 32.55 -58.64 -41.29
CA PRO A 1144 31.36 -57.77 -41.34
C PRO A 1144 30.02 -58.52 -40.97
N SER A 1145 28.88 -57.83 -41.13
CA SER A 1145 27.58 -58.35 -41.63
C SER A 1145 26.53 -59.02 -40.71
N MET A 1146 25.27 -58.81 -41.15
CA MET A 1146 24.01 -59.54 -40.92
C MET A 1146 23.24 -59.25 -39.60
N SER A 1147 22.06 -58.60 -39.63
CA SER A 1147 20.70 -59.06 -40.06
C SER A 1147 19.86 -59.57 -38.88
N SER A 1148 18.55 -59.29 -38.91
CA SER A 1148 17.48 -59.71 -37.96
C SER A 1148 17.60 -59.06 -36.58
N GLY A 1149 16.55 -58.57 -35.91
CA GLY A 1149 15.17 -59.05 -35.85
C GLY A 1149 14.91 -59.47 -34.40
N ALA A 1150 13.80 -58.97 -33.84
CA ALA A 1150 13.15 -59.38 -32.58
C ALA A 1150 13.54 -58.67 -31.26
N SER A 1151 12.45 -58.33 -30.56
CA SER A 1151 12.21 -57.83 -29.18
C SER A 1151 12.66 -56.41 -28.84
#